data_AF-A0A0W0VSE0-F1
#
_entry.id   AF-A0A0W0VSE0-F1
#
_cell.length_a   1.000
_cell.length_b   1.000
_cell.length_c   1.000
_cell.angle_alpha   90.00
_cell.angle_beta   90.00
_cell.angle_gamma   90.00
#
_symmetry.space_group_name_H-M   'P 1'
#
loop_
_entity.id
_entity.type
_entity.pdbx_description
1 polymer ?
#
loop_
_entity_poly.entity_id
_entity_poly.type
_entity_poly.pdbx_seq_one_letter_code
_entity_poly.pdbx_strand_id
1 'polypeptide(L)'
;MYAHRIKGFVKQLLCSDGVTEFDKEYIKTLEDMVLSLQSEDTLSEKQLREILLVFAQRWQLVTDTEYDYMINPKGINHYWIQLAKELAFETNRTYLQVLIPSATNIFDPLKRSPLIECSDLREFYLSHNGTTLHRTKGLFENIQQGKSFYTHESDQNQNIRPLTLSELFRIRKKTGAAFTFKNKKYSSFWNYLEREALPAWQKRGECPRHLLTDLLELVENYLDVENHDYKDFQNRFDNWLNTLYSCPVNDVNWLYGQKVSCNNKSDYLINVLIDLSRRECSPKLQRILALARWLCTFDPSLISKHPKLQGLYQELGLGPGLTAEILIDKLQKLAGEEVLQKGIHLVILQLKNTKKIDPFLIEKLQEIYAIRWLKILDTNLDYTRLQSEDNKEWILVAQTLAGAGYISKDYYRFLMPTLTHDEDAIQLVRLSNYPLSHYILSEDGKSLLLLDNCAAHFHANGTFYNCYTTPAVPLTRKELKRLGYSKPFEKYIHLIQSSSVRTDPPLQLRTVKAVYNLVNESCYSAGLMAGHNYDITQMQAAERAYLKFYSEFNQLPFAERENLIKQQIIMRGVKKSFAEVLQGVTEGNCIALSGKYFAQMVMDYAPFWDFTEEVERHFSVSEMRQASQGKVFLDYGNIDDQEALRRLLILTAAVMVRKFYYWPFSHCTLYAYDFSNTVPDEINEIFSRIIPILNASNYAKARAVYVAIIESAVKPLREVNWWIRLRLNQATLSWINSIGDGSFFEQKNIWFEPESLFSALWLCCNHNPKLRQLLSNIMDQQINIALKPMDENLKRLQINILFLKFLETLGEKEKQEILEQLEKKAKMPLDRQEYYKSCAEFLTYRIISEEKGWSSKQSSIRFFSNASPSNRLSRQQIQKKLAIEPNVQFESLNSLISMLQIRLESELECSFAVDKYWQSITGRSLNVPISAVNNGIPKLKSY
;
A
#
# COMPACT_ATOMS: atom_id res chain seq x y z
N MET A 1 -65.49 -15.19 8.93
CA MET A 1 -65.98 -13.79 8.82
C MET A 1 -67.44 -13.80 8.36
N TYR A 2 -68.31 -12.95 8.91
CA TYR A 2 -69.73 -12.88 8.53
C TYR A 2 -70.01 -11.85 7.41
N ALA A 3 -70.99 -12.14 6.55
CA ALA A 3 -71.39 -11.27 5.44
C ALA A 3 -71.84 -9.86 5.86
N HIS A 4 -72.41 -9.68 7.06
CA HIS A 4 -72.78 -8.34 7.56
C HIS A 4 -71.60 -7.36 7.66
N ARG A 5 -70.38 -7.85 7.90
CA ARG A 5 -69.18 -7.01 8.01
C ARG A 5 -68.80 -6.39 6.66
N ILE A 6 -68.86 -7.19 5.59
CA ILE A 6 -68.63 -6.71 4.22
C ILE A 6 -69.75 -5.75 3.77
N LYS A 7 -71.02 -6.09 4.05
CA LYS A 7 -72.16 -5.19 3.78
C LYS A 7 -72.03 -3.85 4.52
N GLY A 8 -71.57 -3.90 5.78
CA GLY A 8 -71.29 -2.71 6.59
C GLY A 8 -70.20 -1.84 5.99
N PHE A 9 -69.08 -2.45 5.57
CA PHE A 9 -67.99 -1.77 4.88
C PHE A 9 -68.44 -1.10 3.57
N VAL A 10 -69.15 -1.83 2.70
CA VAL A 10 -69.69 -1.32 1.42
C VAL A 10 -70.58 -0.10 1.66
N LYS A 11 -71.50 -0.18 2.63
CA LYS A 11 -72.39 0.93 2.99
C LYS A 11 -71.64 2.15 3.50
N GLN A 12 -70.63 1.96 4.36
CA GLN A 12 -69.83 3.05 4.91
C GLN A 12 -69.02 3.77 3.83
N LEU A 13 -68.44 3.03 2.89
CA LEU A 13 -67.69 3.61 1.78
C LEU A 13 -68.57 4.36 0.80
N LEU A 14 -69.73 3.81 0.39
CA LEU A 14 -70.65 4.50 -0.52
C LEU A 14 -71.21 5.81 0.04
N CYS A 15 -71.28 5.94 1.37
CA CYS A 15 -71.72 7.17 2.05
C CYS A 15 -70.57 8.13 2.41
N SER A 16 -69.30 7.80 2.10
CA SER A 16 -68.15 8.63 2.46
C SER A 16 -67.80 9.64 1.36
N ASP A 17 -67.45 10.86 1.74
CA ASP A 17 -66.95 11.85 0.79
C ASP A 17 -65.53 11.47 0.30
N GLY A 18 -65.31 11.54 -1.02
CA GLY A 18 -63.99 11.37 -1.65
C GLY A 18 -63.73 10.03 -2.35
N VAL A 19 -64.74 9.16 -2.51
CA VAL A 19 -64.55 7.82 -3.14
C VAL A 19 -64.10 7.99 -4.59
N THR A 20 -62.97 7.38 -4.92
CA THR A 20 -62.41 7.42 -6.27
C THR A 20 -63.19 6.51 -7.22
N GLU A 21 -63.05 6.72 -8.54
CA GLU A 21 -63.73 5.87 -9.53
C GLU A 21 -63.29 4.41 -9.44
N PHE A 22 -62.01 4.14 -9.17
CA PHE A 22 -61.52 2.76 -8.99
C PHE A 22 -62.07 2.14 -7.70
N ASP A 23 -62.22 2.90 -6.61
CA ASP A 23 -62.82 2.38 -5.37
C ASP A 23 -64.28 1.97 -5.61
N LYS A 24 -65.04 2.69 -6.44
CA LYS A 24 -66.43 2.34 -6.80
C LYS A 24 -66.53 0.99 -7.53
N GLU A 25 -65.61 0.70 -8.44
CA GLU A 25 -65.56 -0.58 -9.16
C GLU A 25 -65.30 -1.76 -8.21
N TYR A 26 -64.39 -1.57 -7.26
CA TYR A 26 -64.10 -2.56 -6.22
C TYR A 26 -65.26 -2.74 -5.24
N ILE A 27 -65.92 -1.65 -4.84
CA ILE A 27 -67.10 -1.69 -3.97
C ILE A 27 -68.22 -2.47 -4.66
N LYS A 28 -68.50 -2.21 -5.93
CA LYS A 28 -69.51 -2.94 -6.71
C LYS A 28 -69.20 -4.43 -6.75
N THR A 29 -67.93 -4.80 -7.00
CA THR A 29 -67.49 -6.20 -6.98
C THR A 29 -67.77 -6.87 -5.63
N LEU A 30 -67.50 -6.16 -4.53
CA LEU A 30 -67.77 -6.66 -3.17
C LEU A 30 -69.27 -6.72 -2.86
N GLU A 31 -70.07 -5.77 -3.36
CA GLU A 31 -71.53 -5.72 -3.22
C GLU A 31 -72.19 -6.90 -3.95
N ASP A 32 -71.85 -7.11 -5.22
CA ASP A 32 -72.32 -8.23 -6.06
C ASP A 32 -72.01 -9.60 -5.43
N MET A 33 -70.86 -9.71 -4.76
CA MET A 33 -70.44 -10.94 -4.05
C MET A 33 -71.31 -11.26 -2.83
N VAL A 34 -71.77 -10.25 -2.08
CA VAL A 34 -72.50 -10.44 -0.81
C VAL A 34 -74.01 -10.19 -0.92
N LEU A 35 -74.48 -9.78 -2.10
CA LEU A 35 -75.88 -9.49 -2.41
C LEU A 35 -76.82 -10.67 -2.12
N SER A 36 -76.37 -11.91 -2.41
CA SER A 36 -77.15 -13.15 -2.23
C SER A 36 -77.02 -13.80 -0.85
N LEU A 37 -76.11 -13.32 0.00
CA LEU A 37 -75.86 -13.87 1.34
C LEU A 37 -76.76 -13.22 2.39
N GLN A 38 -77.22 -13.98 3.38
CA GLN A 38 -77.83 -13.42 4.59
C GLN A 38 -76.74 -12.82 5.51
N SER A 39 -77.13 -11.86 6.35
CA SER A 39 -76.18 -11.12 7.21
C SER A 39 -75.37 -12.00 8.17
N GLU A 40 -75.94 -13.14 8.58
CA GLU A 40 -75.34 -14.12 9.49
C GLU A 40 -74.55 -15.22 8.77
N ASP A 41 -74.51 -15.23 7.43
CA ASP A 41 -73.76 -16.23 6.68
C ASP A 41 -72.25 -16.01 6.84
N THR A 42 -71.50 -17.09 7.05
CA THR A 42 -70.04 -17.08 7.04
C THR A 42 -69.52 -17.09 5.60
N LEU A 43 -68.53 -16.26 5.31
CA LEU A 43 -67.86 -16.25 4.01
C LEU A 43 -67.12 -17.58 3.76
N SER A 44 -67.31 -18.14 2.56
CA SER A 44 -66.55 -19.29 2.08
C SER A 44 -65.10 -18.93 1.78
N GLU A 45 -64.20 -19.93 1.71
CA GLU A 45 -62.81 -19.71 1.28
C GLU A 45 -62.72 -19.04 -0.09
N LYS A 46 -63.62 -19.38 -1.02
CA LYS A 46 -63.65 -18.79 -2.36
C LYS A 46 -63.92 -17.28 -2.28
N GLN A 47 -64.93 -16.88 -1.49
CA GLN A 47 -65.27 -15.47 -1.28
C GLN A 47 -64.14 -14.72 -0.56
N LEU A 48 -63.50 -15.33 0.44
CA LEU A 48 -62.33 -14.74 1.09
C LEU A 48 -61.18 -14.51 0.10
N ARG A 49 -60.92 -15.45 -0.83
CA ARG A 49 -59.91 -15.27 -1.88
C ARG A 49 -60.28 -14.14 -2.85
N GLU A 50 -61.55 -14.01 -3.22
CA GLU A 50 -62.02 -12.92 -4.09
C GLU A 50 -61.89 -11.55 -3.39
N ILE A 51 -62.18 -11.46 -2.09
CA ILE A 51 -61.95 -10.23 -1.30
C ILE A 51 -60.46 -9.88 -1.26
N LEU A 52 -59.58 -10.86 -1.01
CA LEU A 52 -58.13 -10.63 -1.03
C LEU A 52 -57.63 -10.20 -2.42
N LEU A 53 -58.25 -10.66 -3.50
CA LEU A 53 -57.94 -10.22 -4.87
C LEU A 53 -58.28 -8.73 -5.06
N VAL A 54 -59.41 -8.27 -4.51
CA VAL A 54 -59.78 -6.85 -4.54
C VAL A 54 -58.73 -5.99 -3.83
N PHE A 55 -58.25 -6.41 -2.65
CA PHE A 55 -57.15 -5.72 -1.96
C PHE A 55 -55.87 -5.68 -2.81
N ALA A 56 -55.52 -6.78 -3.48
CA ALA A 56 -54.33 -6.85 -4.34
C ALA A 56 -54.44 -5.91 -5.56
N GLN A 57 -55.61 -5.88 -6.22
CA GLN A 57 -55.88 -4.99 -7.33
C GLN A 57 -55.82 -3.52 -6.89
N ARG A 58 -56.45 -3.19 -5.76
CA ARG A 58 -56.39 -1.84 -5.21
C ARG A 58 -54.96 -1.44 -4.88
N TRP A 59 -54.17 -2.31 -4.24
CA TRP A 59 -52.77 -2.03 -3.89
C TRP A 59 -51.95 -1.64 -5.14
N GLN A 60 -52.12 -2.37 -6.25
CA GLN A 60 -51.43 -2.05 -7.52
C GLN A 60 -51.74 -0.64 -8.04
N LEU A 61 -52.94 -0.12 -7.80
CA LEU A 61 -53.32 1.23 -8.21
C LEU A 61 -52.90 2.32 -7.22
N VAL A 62 -52.92 2.03 -5.91
CA VAL A 62 -52.69 3.07 -4.89
C VAL A 62 -51.25 3.21 -4.44
N THR A 63 -50.39 2.21 -4.67
CA THR A 63 -48.96 2.26 -4.27
C THR A 63 -48.29 3.52 -4.80
N ASP A 64 -47.54 4.22 -3.95
CA ASP A 64 -46.81 5.46 -4.29
C ASP A 64 -47.70 6.64 -4.76
N THR A 65 -49.02 6.56 -4.57
CA THR A 65 -49.99 7.65 -4.82
C THR A 65 -50.44 8.33 -3.53
N GLU A 66 -51.30 9.35 -3.63
CA GLU A 66 -51.93 9.98 -2.45
C GLU A 66 -52.88 9.04 -1.68
N TYR A 67 -53.31 7.95 -2.31
CA TYR A 67 -54.16 6.91 -1.72
C TYR A 67 -53.37 5.72 -1.14
N ASP A 68 -52.04 5.79 -1.10
CA ASP A 68 -51.21 4.75 -0.46
C ASP A 68 -51.46 4.72 1.07
N TYR A 69 -51.72 3.53 1.61
CA TYR A 69 -52.01 3.31 3.03
C TYR A 69 -50.89 3.79 3.97
N MET A 70 -49.63 3.74 3.52
CA MET A 70 -48.46 4.18 4.29
C MET A 70 -48.20 5.69 4.18
N ILE A 71 -48.78 6.35 3.17
CA ILE A 71 -48.63 7.80 2.95
C ILE A 71 -49.76 8.55 3.66
N ASN A 72 -51.00 8.09 3.49
CA ASN A 72 -52.20 8.70 4.05
C ASN A 72 -53.18 7.63 4.58
N PRO A 73 -53.10 7.25 5.87
CA PRO A 73 -54.00 6.24 6.45
C PRO A 73 -55.41 6.78 6.81
N LYS A 74 -55.71 8.04 6.50
CA LYS A 74 -56.99 8.70 6.85
C LYS A 74 -57.99 8.64 5.69
N GLY A 75 -59.20 9.16 5.92
CA GLY A 75 -60.25 9.20 4.91
C GLY A 75 -60.67 7.79 4.48
N ILE A 76 -60.77 7.56 3.18
CA ILE A 76 -61.15 6.25 2.60
C ILE A 76 -60.25 5.11 3.04
N ASN A 77 -58.95 5.37 3.12
CA ASN A 77 -57.99 4.35 3.54
C ASN A 77 -58.29 3.84 4.96
N HIS A 78 -58.91 4.65 5.82
CA HIS A 78 -59.30 4.21 7.17
C HIS A 78 -60.23 3.00 7.13
N TYR A 79 -61.25 3.01 6.26
CA TYR A 79 -62.21 1.90 6.14
C TYR A 79 -61.54 0.65 5.59
N TRP A 80 -60.68 0.78 4.57
CA TRP A 80 -59.90 -0.33 4.04
C TRP A 80 -58.98 -0.96 5.10
N ILE A 81 -58.34 -0.13 5.93
CA ILE A 81 -57.48 -0.59 7.03
C ILE A 81 -58.29 -1.33 8.11
N GLN A 82 -59.48 -0.83 8.46
CA GLN A 82 -60.37 -1.51 9.41
C GLN A 82 -60.79 -2.89 8.88
N LEU A 83 -61.24 -2.95 7.63
CA LEU A 83 -61.63 -4.21 7.01
C LEU A 83 -60.47 -5.22 6.96
N ALA A 84 -59.26 -4.77 6.61
CA ALA A 84 -58.08 -5.63 6.60
C ALA A 84 -57.73 -6.21 7.99
N LYS A 85 -57.95 -5.44 9.07
CA LYS A 85 -57.77 -5.93 10.44
C LYS A 85 -58.78 -7.02 10.79
N GLU A 86 -60.03 -6.88 10.35
CA GLU A 86 -61.04 -7.93 10.54
C GLU A 86 -60.70 -9.19 9.72
N LEU A 87 -60.23 -9.04 8.48
CA LEU A 87 -59.84 -10.15 7.61
C LEU A 87 -58.59 -10.91 8.07
N ALA A 88 -57.68 -10.24 8.78
CA ALA A 88 -56.44 -10.86 9.26
C ALA A 88 -56.69 -12.07 10.17
N PHE A 89 -57.72 -12.00 11.02
CA PHE A 89 -58.10 -13.10 11.92
C PHE A 89 -58.55 -14.37 11.19
N GLU A 90 -58.94 -14.24 9.92
CA GLU A 90 -59.65 -15.27 9.16
C GLU A 90 -58.78 -15.86 8.03
N THR A 91 -57.61 -15.24 7.75
CA THR A 91 -56.79 -15.54 6.56
C THR A 91 -55.38 -16.03 6.88
N ASN A 92 -55.06 -16.26 8.16
CA ASN A 92 -53.70 -16.59 8.65
C ASN A 92 -52.62 -15.64 8.10
N ARG A 93 -52.99 -14.38 7.88
CA ARG A 93 -52.13 -13.30 7.38
C ARG A 93 -52.20 -12.14 8.36
N THR A 94 -51.15 -11.35 8.43
CA THR A 94 -51.23 -10.08 9.14
C THR A 94 -52.10 -9.10 8.37
N TYR A 95 -52.70 -8.12 9.05
CA TYR A 95 -53.49 -7.07 8.36
C TYR A 95 -52.62 -6.26 7.38
N LEU A 96 -51.30 -6.18 7.62
CA LEU A 96 -50.33 -5.58 6.70
C LEU A 96 -50.20 -6.38 5.40
N GLN A 97 -50.17 -7.72 5.49
CA GLN A 97 -50.15 -8.61 4.31
C GLN A 97 -51.50 -8.67 3.58
N VAL A 98 -52.59 -8.26 4.22
CA VAL A 98 -53.88 -8.05 3.53
C VAL A 98 -53.87 -6.73 2.77
N LEU A 99 -53.40 -5.64 3.39
CA LEU A 99 -53.32 -4.31 2.76
C LEU A 99 -52.25 -4.20 1.67
N ILE A 100 -51.12 -4.87 1.90
CA ILE A 100 -49.93 -4.85 1.04
C ILE A 100 -49.60 -6.31 0.70
N PRO A 101 -50.30 -6.92 -0.26
CA PRO A 101 -50.15 -8.35 -0.54
C PRO A 101 -48.76 -8.75 -1.06
N SER A 102 -47.96 -7.78 -1.52
CA SER A 102 -46.58 -8.00 -1.90
C SER A 102 -45.64 -8.15 -0.69
N ALA A 103 -46.05 -7.73 0.51
CA ALA A 103 -45.21 -7.81 1.71
C ALA A 103 -45.04 -9.25 2.19
N THR A 104 -43.81 -9.71 2.38
CA THR A 104 -43.50 -11.09 2.80
C THR A 104 -43.01 -11.20 4.24
N ASN A 105 -42.33 -10.17 4.74
CA ASN A 105 -41.72 -10.20 6.07
C ASN A 105 -42.73 -9.84 7.19
N ILE A 106 -42.49 -10.42 8.37
CA ILE A 106 -43.31 -10.22 9.58
C ILE A 106 -42.55 -9.41 10.64
N PHE A 107 -41.23 -9.34 10.51
CA PHE A 107 -40.31 -8.60 11.39
C PHE A 107 -39.62 -7.48 10.61
N ASP A 108 -39.36 -6.36 11.27
CA ASP A 108 -38.56 -5.27 10.73
C ASP A 108 -37.09 -5.71 10.60
N PRO A 109 -36.48 -5.72 9.40
CA PRO A 109 -35.08 -6.15 9.23
C PRO A 109 -34.06 -5.36 10.06
N LEU A 110 -34.34 -4.08 10.35
CA LEU A 110 -33.42 -3.23 11.11
C LEU A 110 -33.47 -3.49 12.63
N LYS A 111 -34.68 -3.63 13.19
CA LYS A 111 -34.88 -3.83 14.63
C LYS A 111 -35.07 -5.27 15.07
N ARG A 112 -35.44 -6.14 14.14
CA ARG A 112 -35.98 -7.49 14.41
C ARG A 112 -37.20 -7.50 15.33
N SER A 113 -37.96 -6.40 15.36
CA SER A 113 -39.23 -6.30 16.10
C SER A 113 -40.42 -6.68 15.20
N PRO A 114 -41.48 -7.31 15.74
CA PRO A 114 -42.69 -7.60 14.96
C PRO A 114 -43.29 -6.34 14.35
N LEU A 115 -43.70 -6.41 13.07
CA LEU A 115 -44.32 -5.27 12.38
C LEU A 115 -45.72 -4.96 12.95
N ILE A 116 -46.45 -5.97 13.40
CA ILE A 116 -47.84 -5.85 13.91
C ILE A 116 -47.98 -4.97 15.17
N GLU A 117 -46.88 -4.68 15.88
CA GLU A 117 -46.88 -3.85 17.09
C GLU A 117 -47.03 -2.34 16.80
N CYS A 118 -46.93 -1.92 15.53
CA CYS A 118 -47.05 -0.52 15.17
C CYS A 118 -48.50 -0.15 14.81
N SER A 119 -49.06 0.86 15.48
CA SER A 119 -50.41 1.34 15.23
C SER A 119 -50.53 2.31 14.05
N ASP A 120 -49.47 3.03 13.70
CA ASP A 120 -49.48 4.06 12.65
C ASP A 120 -48.77 3.56 11.38
N LEU A 121 -49.53 3.37 10.30
CA LEU A 121 -48.99 2.90 9.03
C LEU A 121 -47.95 3.84 8.41
N ARG A 122 -47.94 5.11 8.81
CA ARG A 122 -46.94 6.09 8.36
C ARG A 122 -45.55 5.81 8.91
N GLU A 123 -45.40 4.94 9.91
CA GLU A 123 -44.07 4.47 10.32
C GLU A 123 -43.46 3.49 9.30
N PHE A 124 -44.25 2.88 8.41
CA PHE A 124 -43.75 1.90 7.45
C PHE A 124 -43.33 2.52 6.12
N TYR A 125 -42.32 1.93 5.49
CA TYR A 125 -42.05 2.13 4.08
C TYR A 125 -41.73 0.78 3.44
N LEU A 126 -42.15 0.62 2.19
CA LEU A 126 -41.84 -0.56 1.40
C LEU A 126 -40.46 -0.41 0.76
N SER A 127 -39.69 -1.49 0.77
CA SER A 127 -38.37 -1.58 0.15
C SER A 127 -38.44 -1.47 -1.38
N HIS A 128 -37.29 -1.21 -2.01
CA HIS A 128 -37.18 -1.17 -3.46
C HIS A 128 -37.61 -2.47 -4.15
N ASN A 129 -37.41 -3.62 -3.51
CA ASN A 129 -37.82 -4.92 -4.03
C ASN A 129 -39.35 -5.14 -4.04
N GLY A 130 -40.13 -4.18 -3.50
CA GLY A 130 -41.59 -4.24 -3.44
C GLY A 130 -42.16 -5.26 -2.45
N THR A 131 -41.32 -5.96 -1.68
CA THR A 131 -41.75 -7.08 -0.82
C THR A 131 -41.35 -6.96 0.64
N THR A 132 -40.33 -6.17 0.97
CA THR A 132 -39.88 -6.01 2.37
C THR A 132 -40.43 -4.71 2.98
N LEU A 133 -41.16 -4.80 4.10
CA LEU A 133 -41.59 -3.66 4.90
C LEU A 133 -40.56 -3.31 5.99
N HIS A 134 -40.28 -2.01 6.11
CA HIS A 134 -39.35 -1.46 7.09
C HIS A 134 -39.99 -0.38 7.94
N ARG A 135 -39.44 -0.09 9.13
CA ARG A 135 -39.90 0.99 10.01
C ARG A 135 -38.94 2.18 9.99
N THR A 136 -39.48 3.40 9.83
CA THR A 136 -38.71 4.64 9.97
C THR A 136 -38.11 4.81 11.37
N LYS A 137 -38.72 4.20 12.39
CA LYS A 137 -38.19 4.17 13.76
C LYS A 137 -36.79 3.55 13.83
N GLY A 138 -36.52 2.47 13.09
CA GLY A 138 -35.19 1.86 13.03
C GLY A 138 -34.15 2.82 12.44
N LEU A 139 -34.51 3.52 11.37
CA LEU A 139 -33.66 4.55 10.75
C LEU A 139 -33.39 5.72 11.72
N PHE A 140 -34.41 6.18 12.44
CA PHE A 140 -34.28 7.25 13.42
C PHE A 140 -33.32 6.88 14.55
N GLU A 141 -33.42 5.68 15.10
CA GLU A 141 -32.52 5.20 16.16
C GLU A 141 -31.08 5.03 15.68
N ASN A 142 -30.87 4.56 14.45
CA ASN A 142 -29.53 4.50 13.85
C ASN A 142 -28.88 5.88 13.79
N ILE A 143 -29.62 6.91 13.35
CA ILE A 143 -29.13 8.30 13.34
C ILE A 143 -28.76 8.75 14.75
N GLN A 144 -29.62 8.48 15.74
CA GLN A 144 -29.36 8.86 17.14
C GLN A 144 -28.12 8.21 17.74
N GLN A 145 -27.84 6.95 17.38
CA GLN A 145 -26.64 6.22 17.79
C GLN A 145 -25.38 6.65 17.03
N GLY A 146 -25.51 7.61 16.12
CA GLY A 146 -24.40 8.06 15.30
C GLY A 146 -23.99 7.07 14.21
N LYS A 147 -24.83 6.09 13.88
CA LYS A 147 -24.63 5.18 12.76
C LYS A 147 -24.97 5.86 11.43
N SER A 148 -24.55 5.23 10.34
CA SER A 148 -24.91 5.61 8.98
C SER A 148 -26.40 5.41 8.72
N PHE A 149 -26.96 6.13 7.75
CA PHE A 149 -28.34 5.96 7.33
C PHE A 149 -28.40 4.89 6.23
N TYR A 150 -28.82 3.67 6.60
CA TYR A 150 -28.85 2.48 5.74
C TYR A 150 -30.10 1.64 5.98
N THR A 151 -30.34 0.71 5.06
CA THR A 151 -31.36 -0.35 5.18
C THR A 151 -30.78 -1.70 4.80
N HIS A 152 -31.57 -2.76 5.01
CA HIS A 152 -31.29 -4.11 4.51
C HIS A 152 -32.16 -4.42 3.29
N GLU A 153 -31.71 -5.34 2.45
CA GLU A 153 -32.45 -5.74 1.25
C GLU A 153 -33.65 -6.64 1.60
N SER A 154 -33.45 -7.56 2.53
CA SER A 154 -34.48 -8.45 3.06
C SER A 154 -34.25 -8.76 4.55
N ASP A 155 -35.18 -9.47 5.17
CA ASP A 155 -35.03 -10.01 6.52
C ASP A 155 -33.96 -11.12 6.61
N GLN A 156 -33.69 -11.83 5.51
CA GLN A 156 -32.67 -12.87 5.42
C GLN A 156 -31.28 -12.31 5.06
N ASN A 157 -31.22 -11.21 4.28
CA ASN A 157 -29.97 -10.61 3.83
C ASN A 157 -29.51 -9.50 4.80
N GLN A 158 -28.43 -9.76 5.56
CA GLN A 158 -27.86 -8.80 6.50
C GLN A 158 -26.93 -7.75 5.85
N ASN A 159 -26.74 -7.81 4.53
CA ASN A 159 -25.95 -6.80 3.85
C ASN A 159 -26.61 -5.43 3.98
N ILE A 160 -25.82 -4.44 4.41
CA ILE A 160 -26.26 -3.06 4.51
C ILE A 160 -26.17 -2.40 3.14
N ARG A 161 -27.14 -1.54 2.80
CA ARG A 161 -27.11 -0.73 1.59
C ARG A 161 -27.68 0.67 1.82
N PRO A 162 -27.35 1.66 0.99
CA PRO A 162 -28.04 2.95 1.00
C PRO A 162 -29.53 2.79 0.68
N LEU A 163 -30.35 3.72 1.18
CA LEU A 163 -31.76 3.79 0.81
C LEU A 163 -31.89 4.30 -0.63
N THR A 164 -32.76 3.68 -1.42
CA THR A 164 -33.01 4.10 -2.80
C THR A 164 -33.91 5.34 -2.85
N LEU A 165 -33.88 6.07 -3.97
CA LEU A 165 -34.74 7.23 -4.16
C LEU A 165 -36.24 6.90 -4.06
N SER A 166 -36.65 5.68 -4.43
CA SER A 166 -38.05 5.23 -4.27
C SER A 166 -38.45 5.07 -2.80
N GLU A 167 -37.57 4.49 -1.97
CA GLU A 167 -37.78 4.38 -0.51
C GLU A 167 -37.81 5.77 0.14
N LEU A 168 -36.88 6.64 -0.27
CA LEU A 168 -36.80 8.02 0.22
C LEU A 168 -38.01 8.84 -0.18
N PHE A 169 -38.53 8.66 -1.39
CA PHE A 169 -39.77 9.29 -1.87
C PHE A 169 -40.97 8.92 -0.99
N ARG A 170 -41.15 7.62 -0.70
CA ARG A 170 -42.20 7.10 0.20
C ARG A 170 -42.11 7.74 1.58
N ILE A 171 -40.90 7.91 2.09
CA ILE A 171 -40.68 8.58 3.39
C ILE A 171 -41.02 10.07 3.32
N ARG A 172 -40.60 10.77 2.26
CA ARG A 172 -40.82 12.22 2.05
C ARG A 172 -42.29 12.58 1.94
N LYS A 173 -43.10 11.74 1.27
CA LYS A 173 -44.51 12.03 0.98
C LYS A 173 -45.46 11.92 2.18
N LYS A 174 -45.02 11.35 3.30
CA LYS A 174 -45.86 11.14 4.49
C LYS A 174 -46.32 12.46 5.10
N THR A 175 -47.63 12.59 5.33
CA THR A 175 -48.24 13.80 5.91
C THR A 175 -48.81 13.57 7.32
N GLY A 176 -48.87 14.64 8.12
CA GLY A 176 -49.57 14.67 9.41
C GLY A 176 -48.94 13.82 10.54
N ALA A 177 -47.67 13.44 10.43
CA ALA A 177 -46.94 12.64 11.43
C ALA A 177 -45.95 13.51 12.23
N ALA A 178 -46.45 14.62 12.78
CA ALA A 178 -45.63 15.52 13.57
C ALA A 178 -45.23 14.88 14.91
N PHE A 179 -43.99 15.07 15.33
CA PHE A 179 -43.48 14.55 16.59
C PHE A 179 -42.53 15.55 17.26
N THR A 180 -42.29 15.37 18.55
CA THR A 180 -41.38 16.20 19.34
C THR A 180 -40.16 15.37 19.75
N PHE A 181 -38.96 15.89 19.52
CA PHE A 181 -37.72 15.26 19.93
C PHE A 181 -36.73 16.31 20.44
N LYS A 182 -36.10 16.07 21.60
CA LYS A 182 -35.19 17.02 22.27
C LYS A 182 -35.75 18.45 22.34
N ASN A 183 -37.02 18.58 22.75
CA ASN A 183 -37.76 19.84 22.85
C ASN A 183 -37.95 20.62 21.53
N LYS A 184 -37.67 20.02 20.36
CA LYS A 184 -37.98 20.59 19.05
C LYS A 184 -39.15 19.85 18.42
N LYS A 185 -40.08 20.61 17.82
CA LYS A 185 -41.20 20.06 17.04
C LYS A 185 -40.79 19.89 15.58
N TYR A 186 -41.08 18.72 15.02
CA TYR A 186 -40.87 18.38 13.61
C TYR A 186 -42.22 18.03 12.99
N SER A 187 -42.48 18.52 11.77
CA SER A 187 -43.75 18.28 11.06
C SER A 187 -43.85 16.86 10.49
N SER A 188 -42.72 16.20 10.24
CA SER A 188 -42.61 14.83 9.78
C SER A 188 -41.20 14.28 10.05
N PHE A 189 -40.98 12.97 9.85
CA PHE A 189 -39.64 12.37 9.87
C PHE A 189 -38.72 12.98 8.81
N TRP A 190 -39.25 13.32 7.63
CA TRP A 190 -38.49 14.01 6.59
C TRP A 190 -37.99 15.39 7.04
N ASN A 191 -38.84 16.16 7.71
CA ASN A 191 -38.44 17.46 8.28
C ASN A 191 -37.33 17.33 9.33
N TYR A 192 -37.32 16.23 10.09
CA TYR A 192 -36.21 15.90 10.99
C TYR A 192 -34.92 15.60 10.22
N LEU A 193 -34.99 14.79 9.14
CA LEU A 193 -33.83 14.49 8.30
C LEU A 193 -33.20 15.77 7.75
N GLU A 194 -33.99 16.65 7.15
CA GLU A 194 -33.49 17.90 6.54
C GLU A 194 -32.85 18.87 7.53
N ARG A 195 -33.37 18.94 8.77
CA ARG A 195 -32.92 19.90 9.77
C ARG A 195 -31.74 19.41 10.60
N GLU A 196 -31.64 18.10 10.85
CA GLU A 196 -30.67 17.54 11.80
C GLU A 196 -29.73 16.51 11.14
N ALA A 197 -30.24 15.60 10.30
CA ALA A 197 -29.46 14.47 9.78
C ALA A 197 -28.61 14.84 8.55
N LEU A 198 -29.22 15.45 7.52
CA LEU A 198 -28.53 15.79 6.25
C LEU A 198 -27.29 16.67 6.47
N PRO A 199 -27.32 17.73 7.32
CA PRO A 199 -26.12 18.51 7.60
C PRO A 199 -24.99 17.71 8.24
N ALA A 200 -25.32 16.67 9.03
CA ALA A 200 -24.34 15.84 9.70
C ALA A 200 -23.70 14.80 8.76
N TRP A 201 -24.40 14.37 7.71
CA TRP A 201 -23.88 13.39 6.74
C TRP A 201 -22.66 13.89 5.98
N GLN A 202 -22.56 15.22 5.77
CA GLN A 202 -21.41 15.86 5.13
C GLN A 202 -20.08 15.63 5.88
N LYS A 203 -20.12 15.22 7.15
CA LYS A 203 -18.93 14.98 7.98
C LYS A 203 -18.46 13.52 8.01
N ARG A 204 -19.23 12.58 7.45
CA ARG A 204 -19.00 11.12 7.64
C ARG A 204 -18.64 10.35 6.39
N GLY A 205 -18.86 10.92 5.21
CA GLY A 205 -18.52 10.29 3.92
C GLY A 205 -17.74 11.24 3.03
N GLU A 206 -17.37 10.74 1.86
CA GLU A 206 -16.72 11.50 0.80
C GLU A 206 -17.60 11.59 -0.45
N CYS A 207 -17.23 12.48 -1.37
CA CYS A 207 -17.94 12.60 -2.64
C CYS A 207 -17.60 11.40 -3.54
N PRO A 208 -18.59 10.66 -4.07
CA PRO A 208 -18.35 9.65 -5.10
C PRO A 208 -18.03 10.34 -6.44
N ARG A 209 -16.82 10.92 -6.55
CA ARG A 209 -16.41 11.78 -7.68
C ARG A 209 -16.52 11.09 -9.04
N HIS A 210 -16.29 9.78 -9.09
CA HIS A 210 -16.35 9.00 -10.33
C HIS A 210 -17.73 9.04 -10.99
N LEU A 211 -18.79 9.28 -10.21
CA LEU A 211 -20.16 9.42 -10.70
C LEU A 211 -20.50 10.81 -11.24
N LEU A 212 -19.67 11.83 -11.00
CA LEU A 212 -20.01 13.22 -11.32
C LEU A 212 -19.90 13.51 -12.82
N THR A 213 -18.98 12.85 -13.52
CA THR A 213 -18.87 12.95 -14.98
C THR A 213 -20.13 12.39 -15.64
N ASP A 214 -20.57 11.19 -15.23
CA ASP A 214 -21.81 10.58 -15.71
C ASP A 214 -23.03 11.43 -15.35
N LEU A 215 -23.03 12.08 -14.18
CA LEU A 215 -24.09 13.00 -13.77
C LEU A 215 -24.14 14.27 -14.63
N LEU A 216 -22.99 14.77 -15.10
CA LEU A 216 -22.92 15.87 -16.06
C LEU A 216 -23.46 15.43 -17.43
N GLU A 217 -23.11 14.23 -17.90
CA GLU A 217 -23.66 13.67 -19.14
C GLU A 217 -25.18 13.49 -19.07
N LEU A 218 -25.72 13.12 -17.89
CA LEU A 218 -27.16 13.07 -17.64
C LEU A 218 -27.82 14.46 -17.75
N VAL A 219 -27.17 15.50 -17.25
CA VAL A 219 -27.63 16.89 -17.41
C VAL A 219 -27.67 17.27 -18.89
N GLU A 220 -26.60 16.97 -19.64
CA GLU A 220 -26.52 17.22 -21.08
C GLU A 220 -27.64 16.50 -21.84
N ASN A 221 -27.77 15.19 -21.60
CA ASN A 221 -28.81 14.36 -22.19
C ASN A 221 -30.20 14.95 -21.92
N TYR A 222 -30.52 15.38 -20.70
CA TYR A 222 -31.80 16.02 -20.39
C TYR A 222 -32.02 17.32 -21.18
N LEU A 223 -30.98 18.15 -21.35
CA LEU A 223 -31.11 19.43 -22.06
C LEU A 223 -31.32 19.26 -23.57
N ASP A 224 -30.88 18.12 -24.11
CA ASP A 224 -31.10 17.67 -25.49
C ASP A 224 -32.51 17.03 -25.72
N VAL A 225 -33.24 16.65 -24.67
CA VAL A 225 -34.58 15.99 -24.73
C VAL A 225 -35.63 16.84 -25.47
N GLU A 226 -35.42 18.14 -25.69
CA GLU A 226 -36.27 18.92 -26.61
C GLU A 226 -36.33 18.31 -28.03
N ASN A 227 -35.42 17.37 -28.38
CA ASN A 227 -35.41 16.65 -29.65
C ASN A 227 -35.58 15.11 -29.56
N HIS A 228 -35.53 14.44 -28.40
CA HIS A 228 -35.52 12.96 -28.25
C HIS A 228 -36.31 12.41 -27.04
N ASP A 229 -36.58 11.09 -27.05
CA ASP A 229 -37.40 10.33 -26.10
C ASP A 229 -36.91 10.43 -24.63
N TYR A 230 -37.75 10.96 -23.75
CA TYR A 230 -37.52 11.05 -22.29
C TYR A 230 -37.21 9.69 -21.63
N LYS A 231 -37.55 8.58 -22.29
CA LYS A 231 -37.18 7.23 -21.88
C LYS A 231 -35.67 6.99 -21.89
N ASP A 232 -34.91 7.58 -22.81
CA ASP A 232 -33.45 7.45 -22.85
C ASP A 232 -32.81 8.06 -21.60
N PHE A 233 -33.27 9.27 -21.23
CA PHE A 233 -32.86 9.92 -19.98
C PHE A 233 -33.15 9.04 -18.77
N GLN A 234 -34.35 8.46 -18.67
CA GLN A 234 -34.71 7.58 -17.56
C GLN A 234 -33.81 6.35 -17.48
N ASN A 235 -33.55 5.69 -18.61
CA ASN A 235 -32.67 4.50 -18.63
C ASN A 235 -31.25 4.84 -18.17
N ARG A 236 -30.69 5.98 -18.63
CA ARG A 236 -29.36 6.44 -18.20
C ARG A 236 -29.36 6.81 -16.72
N PHE A 237 -30.42 7.47 -16.24
CA PHE A 237 -30.56 7.85 -14.84
C PHE A 237 -30.66 6.62 -13.94
N ASP A 238 -31.42 5.60 -14.34
CA ASP A 238 -31.52 4.33 -13.61
C ASP A 238 -30.16 3.59 -13.55
N ASN A 239 -29.40 3.59 -14.66
CA ASN A 239 -28.05 3.04 -14.67
C ASN A 239 -27.12 3.79 -13.71
N TRP A 240 -27.16 5.12 -13.71
CA TRP A 240 -26.39 5.94 -12.79
C TRP A 240 -26.76 5.67 -11.32
N LEU A 241 -28.06 5.49 -11.03
CA LEU A 241 -28.54 5.12 -9.69
C LEU A 241 -28.02 3.75 -9.25
N ASN A 242 -27.97 2.77 -10.15
CA ASN A 242 -27.41 1.45 -9.84
C ASN A 242 -25.94 1.55 -9.43
N THR A 243 -25.15 2.39 -10.12
CA THR A 243 -23.75 2.67 -9.75
C THR A 243 -23.66 3.47 -8.45
N LEU A 244 -24.58 4.41 -8.20
CA LEU A 244 -24.64 5.12 -6.92
C LEU A 244 -24.91 4.17 -5.75
N TYR A 245 -25.82 3.20 -5.90
CA TYR A 245 -26.19 2.29 -4.82
C TYR A 245 -25.13 1.22 -4.53
N SER A 246 -24.18 0.99 -5.43
CA SER A 246 -23.02 0.13 -5.17
C SER A 246 -21.90 0.85 -4.39
N CYS A 247 -21.96 2.18 -4.27
CA CYS A 247 -21.03 2.96 -3.46
C CYS A 247 -21.23 2.74 -1.95
N PRO A 248 -20.22 3.04 -1.11
CA PRO A 248 -20.35 2.99 0.34
C PRO A 248 -21.51 3.86 0.85
N VAL A 249 -22.24 3.34 1.83
CA VAL A 249 -23.42 3.99 2.44
C VAL A 249 -23.13 5.44 2.87
N ASN A 250 -21.97 5.69 3.45
CA ASN A 250 -21.60 7.04 3.91
C ASN A 250 -21.40 8.03 2.77
N ASP A 251 -20.88 7.58 1.63
CA ASP A 251 -20.61 8.43 0.47
C ASP A 251 -21.91 8.79 -0.26
N VAL A 252 -22.85 7.83 -0.34
CA VAL A 252 -24.19 8.08 -0.85
C VAL A 252 -24.95 9.06 0.05
N ASN A 253 -24.89 8.86 1.37
CA ASN A 253 -25.47 9.80 2.33
C ASN A 253 -24.81 11.18 2.24
N TRP A 254 -23.48 11.25 2.06
CA TRP A 254 -22.78 12.50 1.85
C TRP A 254 -23.31 13.24 0.62
N LEU A 255 -23.53 12.54 -0.49
CA LEU A 255 -24.07 13.11 -1.73
C LEU A 255 -25.49 13.62 -1.52
N TYR A 256 -26.35 12.83 -0.88
CA TYR A 256 -27.71 13.22 -0.53
C TYR A 256 -27.79 14.47 0.35
N GLY A 257 -26.86 14.61 1.28
CA GLY A 257 -26.77 15.74 2.19
C GLY A 257 -26.24 17.04 1.57
N GLN A 258 -25.82 17.05 0.30
CA GLN A 258 -25.28 18.25 -0.34
C GLN A 258 -26.34 19.33 -0.53
N LYS A 259 -25.98 20.59 -0.29
CA LYS A 259 -26.86 21.74 -0.51
C LYS A 259 -26.79 22.20 -1.96
N VAL A 260 -27.95 22.51 -2.52
CA VAL A 260 -28.12 23.02 -3.88
C VAL A 260 -29.04 24.25 -3.88
N SER A 261 -28.84 25.16 -4.84
CA SER A 261 -29.68 26.36 -4.97
C SER A 261 -30.68 26.19 -6.11
N CYS A 262 -31.95 26.00 -5.75
CA CYS A 262 -33.08 25.94 -6.69
C CYS A 262 -33.94 27.19 -6.51
N ASN A 263 -34.12 28.01 -7.56
CA ASN A 263 -34.92 29.25 -7.51
C ASN A 263 -34.54 30.19 -6.35
N ASN A 264 -33.24 30.36 -6.10
CA ASN A 264 -32.70 31.17 -5.00
C ASN A 264 -33.10 30.69 -3.59
N LYS A 265 -33.60 29.46 -3.46
CA LYS A 265 -33.82 28.77 -2.19
C LYS A 265 -32.82 27.63 -2.03
N SER A 266 -32.27 27.49 -0.84
CA SER A 266 -31.43 26.35 -0.48
C SER A 266 -32.32 25.11 -0.37
N ASP A 267 -31.97 24.07 -1.11
CA ASP A 267 -32.54 22.74 -1.03
C ASP A 267 -31.41 21.71 -0.87
N TYR A 268 -31.74 20.43 -0.76
CA TYR A 268 -30.77 19.33 -0.70
C TYR A 268 -30.77 18.52 -2.00
N LEU A 269 -29.62 17.97 -2.36
CA LEU A 269 -29.44 17.21 -3.59
C LEU A 269 -30.34 15.97 -3.64
N ILE A 270 -30.60 15.32 -2.50
CA ILE A 270 -31.58 14.23 -2.39
C ILE A 270 -32.98 14.63 -2.89
N ASN A 271 -33.45 15.86 -2.59
CA ASN A 271 -34.75 16.32 -3.05
C ASN A 271 -34.79 16.51 -4.56
N VAL A 272 -33.70 17.03 -5.13
CA VAL A 272 -33.53 17.16 -6.59
C VAL A 272 -33.56 15.79 -7.25
N LEU A 273 -32.78 14.83 -6.75
CA LEU A 273 -32.69 13.49 -7.31
C LEU A 273 -34.03 12.74 -7.23
N ILE A 274 -34.75 12.82 -6.10
CA ILE A 274 -36.09 12.25 -5.97
C ILE A 274 -37.06 12.88 -6.98
N ASP A 275 -36.99 14.18 -7.21
CA ASP A 275 -37.87 14.84 -8.19
C ASP A 275 -37.56 14.40 -9.63
N LEU A 276 -36.28 14.17 -9.95
CA LEU A 276 -35.84 13.69 -11.27
C LEU A 276 -36.24 12.23 -11.54
N SER A 277 -36.30 11.38 -10.50
CA SER A 277 -36.66 9.96 -10.65
C SER A 277 -38.14 9.73 -11.01
N ARG A 278 -39.00 10.75 -10.93
CA ARG A 278 -40.44 10.62 -11.21
C ARG A 278 -40.74 10.76 -12.69
N ARG A 279 -41.74 10.02 -13.20
CA ARG A 279 -42.13 10.08 -14.62
C ARG A 279 -42.99 11.29 -15.01
N GLU A 280 -43.49 12.07 -14.04
CA GLU A 280 -44.42 13.19 -14.28
C GLU A 280 -43.77 14.43 -14.96
N CYS A 281 -44.49 15.07 -15.89
CA CYS A 281 -44.10 16.21 -16.74
C CYS A 281 -44.22 17.60 -16.07
N SER A 282 -43.77 17.77 -14.82
CA SER A 282 -43.56 19.13 -14.25
C SER A 282 -42.15 19.64 -14.61
N PRO A 283 -41.88 20.96 -14.62
CA PRO A 283 -40.64 21.48 -15.21
C PRO A 283 -39.41 21.12 -14.38
N LYS A 284 -38.81 19.97 -14.70
CA LYS A 284 -37.54 19.46 -14.16
C LYS A 284 -36.34 20.31 -14.59
N LEU A 285 -36.51 21.26 -15.53
CA LEU A 285 -35.45 22.14 -16.02
C LEU A 285 -34.76 22.91 -14.89
N GLN A 286 -35.50 23.50 -13.94
CA GLN A 286 -34.90 24.24 -12.82
C GLN A 286 -34.09 23.33 -11.88
N ARG A 287 -34.52 22.07 -11.73
CA ARG A 287 -33.81 21.05 -10.94
C ARG A 287 -32.52 20.60 -11.63
N ILE A 288 -32.57 20.41 -12.95
CA ILE A 288 -31.40 20.11 -13.79
C ILE A 288 -30.40 21.27 -13.80
N LEU A 289 -30.85 22.52 -13.93
CA LEU A 289 -29.98 23.69 -13.84
C LEU A 289 -29.34 23.85 -12.46
N ALA A 290 -30.07 23.55 -11.39
CA ALA A 290 -29.50 23.54 -10.04
C ALA A 290 -28.45 22.44 -9.84
N LEU A 291 -28.65 21.27 -10.45
CA LEU A 291 -27.68 20.19 -10.47
C LEU A 291 -26.41 20.59 -11.25
N ALA A 292 -26.57 21.19 -12.44
CA ALA A 292 -25.46 21.73 -13.22
C ALA A 292 -24.66 22.78 -12.44
N ARG A 293 -25.35 23.72 -11.78
CA ARG A 293 -24.74 24.74 -10.92
C ARG A 293 -23.96 24.12 -9.77
N TRP A 294 -24.52 23.11 -9.11
CA TRP A 294 -23.83 22.41 -8.02
C TRP A 294 -22.56 21.70 -8.53
N LEU A 295 -22.64 20.97 -9.65
CA LEU A 295 -21.51 20.27 -10.26
C LEU A 295 -20.33 21.21 -10.52
N CYS A 296 -20.56 22.31 -11.25
CA CYS A 296 -19.46 23.23 -11.61
C CYS A 296 -18.97 24.09 -10.44
N THR A 297 -19.79 24.32 -9.41
CA THR A 297 -19.35 25.00 -8.17
C THR A 297 -18.51 24.07 -7.30
N PHE A 298 -18.85 22.79 -7.27
CA PHE A 298 -18.13 21.77 -6.51
C PHE A 298 -16.79 21.41 -7.18
N ASP A 299 -16.80 21.20 -8.49
CA ASP A 299 -15.60 20.96 -9.30
C ASP A 299 -15.67 21.80 -10.59
N PRO A 300 -14.92 22.92 -10.66
CA PRO A 300 -14.91 23.79 -11.84
C PRO A 300 -14.43 23.15 -13.14
N SER A 301 -13.88 21.93 -13.12
CA SER A 301 -13.54 21.19 -14.34
C SER A 301 -14.77 20.54 -15.00
N LEU A 302 -15.87 20.36 -14.27
CA LEU A 302 -17.13 19.77 -14.73
C LEU A 302 -17.99 20.79 -15.46
N ILE A 303 -17.54 21.20 -16.64
CA ILE A 303 -18.22 22.15 -17.52
C ILE A 303 -18.75 21.44 -18.76
N SER A 304 -20.06 21.55 -18.96
CA SER A 304 -20.74 21.12 -20.18
C SER A 304 -20.54 22.10 -21.33
N LYS A 305 -20.52 21.61 -22.56
CA LYS A 305 -20.50 22.45 -23.78
C LYS A 305 -21.89 22.88 -24.23
N HIS A 306 -22.96 22.44 -23.57
CA HIS A 306 -24.33 22.65 -24.00
C HIS A 306 -24.72 24.16 -23.95
N PRO A 307 -25.28 24.75 -25.03
CA PRO A 307 -25.55 26.20 -25.11
C PRO A 307 -26.43 26.76 -23.99
N LYS A 308 -27.45 26.01 -23.55
CA LYS A 308 -28.37 26.43 -22.45
C LYS A 308 -27.67 26.69 -21.11
N LEU A 309 -26.45 26.19 -20.91
CA LEU A 309 -25.68 26.39 -19.69
C LEU A 309 -24.71 27.57 -19.78
N GLN A 310 -24.52 28.19 -20.94
CA GLN A 310 -23.57 29.30 -21.11
C GLN A 310 -23.89 30.49 -20.19
N GLY A 311 -25.16 30.87 -20.06
CA GLY A 311 -25.57 31.96 -19.16
C GLY A 311 -25.24 31.67 -17.70
N LEU A 312 -25.40 30.42 -17.26
CA LEU A 312 -25.02 29.97 -15.91
C LEU A 312 -23.50 30.08 -15.70
N TYR A 313 -22.70 29.66 -16.69
CA TYR A 313 -21.24 29.72 -16.59
C TYR A 313 -20.70 31.15 -16.61
N GLN A 314 -21.33 32.05 -17.37
CA GLN A 314 -21.04 33.49 -17.34
C GLN A 314 -21.36 34.11 -15.99
N GLU A 315 -22.51 33.78 -15.38
CA GLU A 315 -22.90 34.23 -14.04
C GLU A 315 -21.87 33.82 -12.98
N LEU A 316 -21.37 32.59 -13.06
CA LEU A 316 -20.42 32.03 -12.09
C LEU A 316 -18.96 32.36 -12.37
N GLY A 317 -18.64 32.90 -13.54
CA GLY A 317 -17.26 33.17 -13.94
C GLY A 317 -16.42 31.89 -14.18
N LEU A 318 -17.06 30.82 -14.64
CA LEU A 318 -16.45 29.51 -14.87
C LEU A 318 -16.54 29.10 -16.33
N GLY A 319 -15.72 28.14 -16.78
CA GLY A 319 -15.80 27.63 -18.15
C GLY A 319 -15.66 28.75 -19.19
N PRO A 320 -16.59 28.88 -20.17
CA PRO A 320 -16.63 29.99 -21.12
C PRO A 320 -16.78 31.39 -20.49
N GLY A 321 -17.20 31.48 -19.23
CA GLY A 321 -17.34 32.73 -18.48
C GLY A 321 -16.07 33.18 -17.75
N LEU A 322 -14.98 32.41 -17.82
CA LEU A 322 -13.72 32.77 -17.14
C LEU A 322 -13.07 34.00 -17.78
N THR A 323 -12.87 35.05 -17.00
CA THR A 323 -12.17 36.27 -17.43
C THR A 323 -10.79 36.40 -16.78
N ALA A 324 -9.93 37.25 -17.35
CA ALA A 324 -8.63 37.57 -16.76
C ALA A 324 -8.75 38.13 -15.33
N GLU A 325 -9.80 38.91 -15.04
CA GLU A 325 -10.04 39.49 -13.71
C GLU A 325 -10.37 38.41 -12.67
N ILE A 326 -11.21 37.44 -13.03
CA ILE A 326 -11.53 36.30 -12.17
C ILE A 326 -10.30 35.43 -11.92
N LEU A 327 -9.48 35.19 -12.95
CA LEU A 327 -8.23 34.44 -12.80
C LEU A 327 -7.26 35.17 -11.88
N ILE A 328 -7.14 36.50 -11.98
CA ILE A 328 -6.31 37.30 -11.06
C ILE A 328 -6.76 37.11 -9.60
N ASP A 329 -8.05 37.22 -9.30
CA ASP A 329 -8.58 37.03 -7.94
C ASP A 329 -8.23 35.64 -7.38
N LYS A 330 -8.33 34.60 -8.22
CA LYS A 330 -7.95 33.23 -7.83
C LYS A 330 -6.44 33.10 -7.60
N LEU A 331 -5.61 33.67 -8.47
CA LEU A 331 -4.15 33.62 -8.34
C LEU A 331 -3.65 34.36 -7.08
N GLN A 332 -4.31 35.45 -6.67
CA GLN A 332 -3.96 36.19 -5.46
C GLN A 332 -4.17 35.39 -4.16
N LYS A 333 -4.98 34.33 -4.20
CA LYS A 333 -5.26 33.45 -3.05
C LYS A 333 -4.25 32.31 -2.91
N LEU A 334 -3.35 32.13 -3.88
CA LEU A 334 -2.38 31.04 -3.85
C LEU A 334 -1.30 31.31 -2.79
N ALA A 335 -1.23 30.43 -1.79
CA ALA A 335 -0.18 30.44 -0.78
C ALA A 335 1.12 29.80 -1.29
N GLY A 336 2.28 30.32 -0.86
CA GLY A 336 3.58 29.77 -1.22
C GLY A 336 4.75 30.66 -0.80
N GLU A 337 5.95 30.10 -0.88
CA GLU A 337 7.21 30.80 -0.59
C GLU A 337 7.50 31.95 -1.57
N GLU A 338 8.46 32.80 -1.22
CA GLU A 338 8.81 34.02 -1.96
C GLU A 338 9.07 33.76 -3.46
N VAL A 339 9.74 32.67 -3.82
CA VAL A 339 10.03 32.31 -5.22
C VAL A 339 8.74 32.07 -6.03
N LEU A 340 7.77 31.36 -5.44
CA LEU A 340 6.47 31.11 -6.08
C LEU A 340 5.66 32.40 -6.17
N GLN A 341 5.66 33.21 -5.11
CA GLN A 341 4.95 34.49 -5.08
C GLN A 341 5.46 35.47 -6.14
N LYS A 342 6.78 35.52 -6.36
CA LYS A 342 7.38 36.32 -7.45
C LYS A 342 6.87 35.86 -8.82
N GLY A 343 6.85 34.56 -9.07
CA GLY A 343 6.32 33.98 -10.31
C GLY A 343 4.84 34.33 -10.53
N ILE A 344 4.00 34.13 -9.49
CA ILE A 344 2.58 34.45 -9.52
C ILE A 344 2.36 35.95 -9.79
N HIS A 345 3.14 36.82 -9.14
CA HIS A 345 3.04 38.27 -9.33
C HIS A 345 3.32 38.69 -10.77
N LEU A 346 4.33 38.10 -11.43
CA LEU A 346 4.62 38.35 -12.84
C LEU A 346 3.47 37.92 -13.76
N VAL A 347 2.84 36.77 -13.48
CA VAL A 347 1.65 36.31 -14.22
C VAL A 347 0.49 37.29 -14.03
N ILE A 348 0.24 37.76 -12.81
CA ILE A 348 -0.82 38.75 -12.53
C ILE A 348 -0.57 40.06 -13.28
N LEU A 349 0.67 40.57 -13.29
CA LEU A 349 1.02 41.79 -14.05
C LEU A 349 0.75 41.61 -15.54
N GLN A 350 1.12 40.45 -16.10
CA GLN A 350 0.84 40.14 -17.50
C GLN A 350 -0.66 40.07 -17.80
N LEU A 351 -1.47 39.45 -16.92
CA LEU A 351 -2.93 39.43 -17.05
C LEU A 351 -3.53 40.83 -17.02
N LYS A 352 -3.06 41.70 -16.12
CA LYS A 352 -3.53 43.09 -16.03
C LYS A 352 -3.23 43.90 -17.30
N ASN A 353 -2.07 43.66 -17.91
CA ASN A 353 -1.64 44.37 -19.12
C ASN A 353 -2.35 43.87 -20.38
N THR A 354 -2.46 42.56 -20.55
CA THR A 354 -3.00 41.94 -21.78
C THR A 354 -4.52 41.78 -21.74
N LYS A 355 -5.11 41.66 -20.55
CA LYS A 355 -6.51 41.29 -20.30
C LYS A 355 -6.96 40.00 -21.01
N LYS A 356 -6.00 39.14 -21.38
CA LYS A 356 -6.24 37.90 -22.10
C LYS A 356 -5.53 36.75 -21.42
N ILE A 357 -6.16 35.58 -21.45
CA ILE A 357 -5.56 34.31 -21.03
C ILE A 357 -5.07 33.65 -22.33
N ASP A 358 -3.77 33.73 -22.58
CA ASP A 358 -3.12 33.19 -23.78
C ASP A 358 -2.26 31.95 -23.46
N PRO A 359 -1.86 31.14 -24.46
CA PRO A 359 -1.07 29.94 -24.23
C PRO A 359 0.26 30.19 -23.53
N PHE A 360 0.93 31.32 -23.81
CA PHE A 360 2.21 31.69 -23.19
C PHE A 360 2.05 31.93 -21.67
N LEU A 361 0.93 32.50 -21.27
CA LEU A 361 0.59 32.64 -19.85
C LEU A 361 0.36 31.29 -19.17
N ILE A 362 -0.26 30.35 -19.86
CA ILE A 362 -0.47 28.98 -19.36
C ILE A 362 0.86 28.25 -19.18
N GLU A 363 1.80 28.39 -20.11
CA GLU A 363 3.17 27.84 -19.98
C GLU A 363 3.87 28.36 -18.72
N LYS A 364 3.82 29.67 -18.44
CA LYS A 364 4.37 30.25 -17.20
C LYS A 364 3.71 29.69 -15.94
N LEU A 365 2.40 29.47 -15.96
CA LEU A 365 1.72 28.83 -14.85
C LEU A 365 2.19 27.37 -14.70
N GLN A 366 2.37 26.61 -15.79
CA GLN A 366 2.91 25.24 -15.73
C GLN A 366 4.29 25.21 -15.06
N GLU A 367 5.17 26.17 -15.38
CA GLU A 367 6.48 26.28 -14.73
C GLU A 367 6.34 26.53 -13.21
N ILE A 368 5.44 27.41 -12.79
CA ILE A 368 5.17 27.69 -11.37
C ILE A 368 4.67 26.43 -10.66
N TYR A 369 3.76 25.68 -11.28
CA TYR A 369 3.25 24.42 -10.73
C TYR A 369 4.32 23.34 -10.67
N ALA A 370 5.22 23.26 -11.67
CA ALA A 370 6.36 22.34 -11.65
C ALA A 370 7.32 22.64 -10.49
N ILE A 371 7.65 23.92 -10.27
CA ILE A 371 8.50 24.35 -9.15
C ILE A 371 7.82 24.00 -7.82
N ARG A 372 6.51 24.25 -7.69
CA ARG A 372 5.76 23.89 -6.48
C ARG A 372 5.79 22.37 -6.26
N TRP A 373 5.50 21.59 -7.29
CA TRP A 373 5.43 20.12 -7.20
C TRP A 373 6.72 19.53 -6.66
N LEU A 374 7.87 19.94 -7.21
CA LEU A 374 9.19 19.49 -6.75
C LEU A 374 9.46 19.79 -5.28
N LYS A 375 8.87 20.87 -4.74
CA LYS A 375 9.01 21.26 -3.32
C LYS A 375 8.09 20.49 -2.38
N ILE A 376 6.88 20.17 -2.82
CA ILE A 376 5.87 19.52 -1.97
C ILE A 376 5.87 18.00 -2.09
N LEU A 377 6.52 17.44 -3.12
CA LEU A 377 6.64 16.00 -3.34
C LEU A 377 7.16 15.30 -2.08
N ASP A 378 6.46 14.25 -1.66
CA ASP A 378 6.78 13.45 -0.47
C ASP A 378 6.73 14.22 0.88
N THR A 379 6.24 15.46 0.92
CA THR A 379 6.00 16.27 2.14
C THR A 379 4.54 16.19 2.61
N ASN A 380 4.17 16.85 3.71
CA ASN A 380 2.77 16.92 4.17
C ASN A 380 1.85 17.72 3.22
N LEU A 381 2.43 18.55 2.36
CA LEU A 381 1.73 19.34 1.35
C LEU A 381 1.62 18.63 0.00
N ASP A 382 2.01 17.35 -0.09
CA ASP A 382 1.84 16.56 -1.32
C ASP A 382 0.34 16.45 -1.68
N TYR A 383 -0.01 16.65 -2.94
CA TYR A 383 -1.39 16.64 -3.43
C TYR A 383 -2.11 15.31 -3.20
N THR A 384 -1.38 14.19 -3.17
CA THR A 384 -1.93 12.86 -2.84
C THR A 384 -2.25 12.70 -1.35
N ARG A 385 -1.69 13.56 -0.49
CA ARG A 385 -1.85 13.51 0.97
C ARG A 385 -2.85 14.54 1.49
N LEU A 386 -2.74 15.78 1.01
CA LEU A 386 -3.59 16.90 1.44
C LEU A 386 -4.22 17.58 0.23
N GLN A 387 -5.54 17.54 0.13
CA GLN A 387 -6.29 18.26 -0.91
C GLN A 387 -7.03 19.50 -0.36
N SER A 388 -7.03 19.66 0.97
CA SER A 388 -7.65 20.79 1.67
C SER A 388 -6.63 21.88 1.99
N GLU A 389 -7.09 22.94 2.65
CA GLU A 389 -6.23 24.02 3.18
C GLU A 389 -5.34 24.62 2.09
N ASP A 390 -4.02 24.60 2.30
CA ASP A 390 -3.02 25.21 1.41
C ASP A 390 -3.06 24.68 -0.02
N ASN A 391 -3.52 23.44 -0.24
CA ASN A 391 -3.61 22.86 -1.58
C ASN A 391 -4.95 23.15 -2.27
N LYS A 392 -5.98 23.57 -1.53
CA LYS A 392 -7.33 23.78 -2.07
C LYS A 392 -7.34 24.83 -3.18
N GLU A 393 -6.70 25.98 -2.97
CA GLU A 393 -6.71 27.07 -3.95
C GLU A 393 -5.89 26.73 -5.19
N TRP A 394 -4.79 25.96 -5.05
CA TRP A 394 -4.01 25.45 -6.17
C TRP A 394 -4.82 24.47 -7.03
N ILE A 395 -5.52 23.52 -6.39
CA ILE A 395 -6.42 22.59 -7.09
C ILE A 395 -7.55 23.36 -7.79
N LEU A 396 -8.13 24.36 -7.13
CA LEU A 396 -9.23 25.15 -7.67
C LEU A 396 -8.83 25.94 -8.92
N VAL A 397 -7.64 26.53 -8.95
CA VAL A 397 -7.12 27.21 -10.15
C VAL A 397 -6.94 26.22 -11.30
N ALA A 398 -6.32 25.06 -11.04
CA ALA A 398 -6.16 24.02 -12.05
C ALA A 398 -7.50 23.53 -12.62
N GLN A 399 -8.48 23.22 -11.75
CA GLN A 399 -9.84 22.86 -12.17
C GLN A 399 -10.51 23.96 -13.00
N THR A 400 -10.36 25.23 -12.59
CA THR A 400 -10.95 26.38 -13.30
C THR A 400 -10.37 26.52 -14.71
N LEU A 401 -9.05 26.37 -14.86
CA LEU A 401 -8.38 26.40 -16.17
C LEU A 401 -8.78 25.22 -17.05
N ALA A 402 -8.93 24.03 -16.47
CA ALA A 402 -9.36 22.82 -17.17
C ALA A 402 -10.80 22.94 -17.68
N GLY A 403 -11.72 23.41 -16.85
CA GLY A 403 -13.12 23.64 -17.23
C GLY A 403 -13.29 24.70 -18.31
N ALA A 404 -12.43 25.73 -18.32
CA ALA A 404 -12.38 26.73 -19.37
C ALA A 404 -11.68 26.25 -20.66
N GLY A 405 -11.05 25.07 -20.64
CA GLY A 405 -10.39 24.48 -21.81
C GLY A 405 -8.99 25.05 -22.10
N TYR A 406 -8.36 25.74 -21.14
CA TYR A 406 -7.00 26.24 -21.28
C TYR A 406 -5.93 25.16 -21.03
N ILE A 407 -6.28 24.11 -20.30
CA ILE A 407 -5.44 22.93 -20.04
C ILE A 407 -6.24 21.65 -20.24
N SER A 408 -5.58 20.49 -20.13
CA SER A 408 -6.26 19.18 -20.17
C SER A 408 -7.40 19.11 -19.14
N LYS A 409 -8.49 18.42 -19.50
CA LYS A 409 -9.57 18.10 -18.56
C LYS A 409 -9.07 17.28 -17.38
N ASP A 410 -8.05 16.45 -17.60
CA ASP A 410 -7.30 15.85 -16.50
C ASP A 410 -6.23 16.83 -16.01
N TYR A 411 -6.64 17.67 -15.06
CA TYR A 411 -5.79 18.71 -14.49
C TYR A 411 -4.70 18.14 -13.56
N TYR A 412 -4.66 16.82 -13.30
CA TYR A 412 -3.65 16.24 -12.41
C TYR A 412 -2.24 16.35 -12.98
N ARG A 413 -2.04 16.28 -14.30
CA ARG A 413 -0.72 16.57 -14.92
C ARG A 413 -0.29 18.02 -14.78
N PHE A 414 -1.25 18.94 -14.68
CA PHE A 414 -0.94 20.34 -14.38
C PHE A 414 -0.51 20.52 -12.93
N LEU A 415 -1.13 19.80 -11.99
CA LEU A 415 -0.72 19.76 -10.59
C LEU A 415 0.62 19.06 -10.37
N MET A 416 0.83 17.94 -11.08
CA MET A 416 1.95 17.03 -10.92
C MET A 416 2.61 16.76 -12.28
N PRO A 417 3.46 17.67 -12.79
CA PRO A 417 4.02 17.56 -14.13
C PRO A 417 4.92 16.35 -14.37
N THR A 418 5.28 15.59 -13.34
CA THR A 418 6.02 14.32 -13.48
C THR A 418 5.17 13.18 -14.02
N LEU A 419 3.83 13.32 -14.01
CA LEU A 419 2.92 12.31 -14.52
C LEU A 419 2.98 12.18 -16.05
N THR A 420 3.06 10.94 -16.54
CA THR A 420 3.19 10.64 -17.98
C THR A 420 1.88 10.23 -18.65
N HIS A 421 0.82 10.01 -17.87
CA HIS A 421 -0.48 9.54 -18.36
C HIS A 421 -1.63 10.29 -17.67
N ASP A 422 -2.80 10.31 -18.33
CA ASP A 422 -4.03 10.98 -17.90
C ASP A 422 -5.16 9.97 -17.59
N GLU A 423 -4.87 8.68 -17.64
CA GLU A 423 -5.85 7.60 -17.47
C GLU A 423 -5.30 6.48 -16.59
N ASP A 424 -6.17 5.85 -15.80
CA ASP A 424 -5.85 4.63 -15.07
C ASP A 424 -5.70 3.45 -16.03
N ALA A 425 -4.61 2.69 -15.90
CA ALA A 425 -4.26 1.62 -16.84
C ALA A 425 -5.22 0.42 -16.82
N ILE A 426 -6.07 0.29 -15.79
CA ILE A 426 -6.95 -0.86 -15.61
C ILE A 426 -8.38 -0.48 -15.95
N GLN A 427 -8.92 0.55 -15.31
CA GLN A 427 -10.29 0.99 -15.54
C GLN A 427 -10.43 1.83 -16.82
N LEU A 428 -9.32 2.32 -17.39
CA LEU A 428 -9.29 3.19 -18.58
C LEU A 428 -10.15 4.46 -18.40
N VAL A 429 -10.19 4.96 -17.17
CA VAL A 429 -10.89 6.18 -16.78
C VAL A 429 -9.88 7.27 -16.47
N ARG A 430 -10.27 8.54 -16.66
CA ARG A 430 -9.40 9.69 -16.37
C ARG A 430 -8.99 9.71 -14.91
N LEU A 431 -7.75 10.11 -14.61
CA LEU A 431 -7.27 10.11 -13.23
C LEU A 431 -8.09 11.05 -12.35
N SER A 432 -8.48 12.21 -12.90
CA SER A 432 -9.32 13.22 -12.22
C SER A 432 -10.74 12.77 -11.89
N ASN A 433 -11.22 11.62 -12.39
CA ASN A 433 -12.52 11.05 -12.01
C ASN A 433 -12.53 10.57 -10.54
N TYR A 434 -11.38 10.24 -9.96
CA TYR A 434 -11.25 9.89 -8.54
C TYR A 434 -10.47 10.98 -7.81
N PRO A 435 -10.75 11.25 -6.52
CA PRO A 435 -9.95 12.20 -5.76
C PRO A 435 -8.52 11.68 -5.57
N LEU A 436 -7.55 12.59 -5.49
CA LEU A 436 -6.12 12.27 -5.28
C LEU A 436 -5.85 11.39 -4.05
N SER A 437 -6.78 11.34 -3.09
CA SER A 437 -6.70 10.55 -1.86
C SER A 437 -6.88 9.06 -2.12
N HIS A 438 -7.46 8.69 -3.27
CA HIS A 438 -7.58 7.30 -3.72
C HIS A 438 -6.33 6.83 -4.46
N TYR A 439 -5.34 7.68 -4.63
CA TYR A 439 -4.10 7.34 -5.32
C TYR A 439 -2.90 7.41 -4.39
N ILE A 440 -1.88 6.62 -4.72
CA ILE A 440 -0.51 6.88 -4.28
C ILE A 440 0.37 7.07 -5.51
N LEU A 441 1.41 7.89 -5.38
CA LEU A 441 2.39 8.06 -6.45
C LEU A 441 3.31 6.83 -6.52
N SER A 442 3.60 6.36 -7.74
CA SER A 442 4.57 5.30 -8.03
C SER A 442 5.98 5.70 -7.59
N GLU A 443 6.85 4.72 -7.27
CA GLU A 443 8.21 5.01 -6.78
C GLU A 443 9.00 6.00 -7.65
N ASP A 444 8.88 5.85 -8.98
CA ASP A 444 9.54 6.69 -10.00
C ASP A 444 8.88 8.07 -10.20
N GLY A 445 7.72 8.32 -9.58
CA GLY A 445 7.02 9.59 -9.64
C GLY A 445 6.22 9.85 -10.90
N LYS A 446 6.05 8.85 -11.78
CA LYS A 446 5.46 9.03 -13.12
C LYS A 446 4.01 8.58 -13.26
N SER A 447 3.50 7.81 -12.31
CA SER A 447 2.15 7.24 -12.40
C SER A 447 1.43 7.31 -11.06
N LEU A 448 0.11 7.52 -11.12
CA LEU A 448 -0.76 7.41 -9.95
C LEU A 448 -1.33 5.99 -9.89
N LEU A 449 -1.14 5.31 -8.76
CA LEU A 449 -1.64 3.96 -8.52
C LEU A 449 -3.00 4.07 -7.81
N LEU A 450 -4.07 3.63 -8.49
CA LEU A 450 -5.42 3.64 -7.90
C LEU A 450 -5.53 2.54 -6.83
N LEU A 451 -5.80 2.95 -5.59
CA LEU A 451 -5.88 2.03 -4.45
C LEU A 451 -7.09 1.10 -4.52
N ASP A 452 -8.18 1.52 -5.14
CA ASP A 452 -9.36 0.67 -5.35
C ASP A 452 -9.03 -0.54 -6.24
N ASN A 453 -8.13 -0.39 -7.24
CA ASN A 453 -7.65 -1.52 -8.05
C ASN A 453 -6.79 -2.49 -7.22
N CYS A 454 -5.95 -1.97 -6.33
CA CYS A 454 -5.13 -2.78 -5.42
C CYS A 454 -6.03 -3.57 -4.44
N ALA A 455 -7.11 -2.94 -3.96
CA ALA A 455 -8.10 -3.58 -3.09
C ALA A 455 -8.91 -4.66 -3.82
N ALA A 456 -9.35 -4.38 -5.06
CA ALA A 456 -10.03 -5.36 -5.91
C ALA A 456 -9.13 -6.59 -6.16
N HIS A 457 -7.85 -6.36 -6.45
CA HIS A 457 -6.87 -7.43 -6.58
C HIS A 457 -6.69 -8.21 -5.28
N PHE A 458 -6.68 -7.55 -4.12
CA PHE A 458 -6.62 -8.24 -2.85
C PHE A 458 -7.85 -9.13 -2.61
N HIS A 459 -9.06 -8.65 -2.93
CA HIS A 459 -10.27 -9.46 -2.78
C HIS A 459 -10.30 -10.67 -3.72
N ALA A 460 -9.77 -10.54 -4.93
CA ALA A 460 -9.71 -11.63 -5.92
C ALA A 460 -8.57 -12.62 -5.65
N ASN A 461 -7.39 -12.11 -5.27
CA ASN A 461 -6.13 -12.85 -5.31
C ASN A 461 -5.39 -12.92 -3.95
N GLY A 462 -5.93 -12.28 -2.90
CA GLY A 462 -5.35 -12.30 -1.55
C GLY A 462 -4.08 -11.44 -1.37
N THR A 463 -3.68 -10.66 -2.39
CA THR A 463 -2.49 -9.79 -2.34
C THR A 463 -2.82 -8.35 -2.71
N PHE A 464 -2.27 -7.40 -1.95
CA PHE A 464 -2.46 -5.96 -2.17
C PHE A 464 -1.29 -5.40 -2.99
N TYR A 465 -1.36 -5.57 -4.31
CA TYR A 465 -0.24 -5.34 -5.23
C TYR A 465 -0.48 -4.12 -6.12
N ASN A 466 0.61 -3.55 -6.63
CA ASN A 466 0.60 -2.62 -7.74
C ASN A 466 0.11 -3.36 -8.99
N CYS A 467 -1.10 -3.01 -9.43
CA CYS A 467 -1.75 -3.63 -10.58
C CYS A 467 -1.48 -2.87 -11.89
N TYR A 468 -0.72 -1.77 -11.85
CA TYR A 468 -0.36 -0.98 -13.03
C TYR A 468 0.62 -1.74 -13.95
N THR A 469 1.41 -2.66 -13.38
CA THR A 469 2.31 -3.54 -14.14
C THR A 469 1.60 -4.85 -14.48
N THR A 470 1.95 -5.44 -15.62
CA THR A 470 1.57 -6.82 -15.96
C THR A 470 2.83 -7.67 -16.04
N PRO A 471 3.02 -8.66 -15.15
CA PRO A 471 2.13 -9.04 -14.04
C PRO A 471 2.12 -8.01 -12.89
N ALA A 472 1.09 -8.07 -12.04
CA ALA A 472 1.00 -7.24 -10.84
C ALA A 472 2.17 -7.52 -9.90
N VAL A 473 2.75 -6.46 -9.31
CA VAL A 473 3.95 -6.56 -8.45
C VAL A 473 3.68 -6.04 -7.04
N PRO A 474 4.41 -6.50 -6.01
CA PRO A 474 4.32 -5.93 -4.68
C PRO A 474 4.58 -4.43 -4.68
N LEU A 475 3.87 -3.68 -3.83
CA LEU A 475 4.17 -2.28 -3.59
C LEU A 475 5.59 -2.11 -3.07
N THR A 476 6.31 -1.12 -3.57
CA THR A 476 7.68 -0.87 -3.13
C THR A 476 7.72 -0.25 -1.73
N ARG A 477 8.89 -0.22 -1.10
CA ARG A 477 9.04 0.37 0.25
C ARG A 477 8.63 1.85 0.28
N LYS A 478 8.85 2.57 -0.82
CA LYS A 478 8.46 3.99 -0.94
C LYS A 478 6.95 4.14 -1.10
N GLU A 479 6.33 3.30 -1.91
CA GLU A 479 4.87 3.26 -2.12
C GLU A 479 4.13 2.86 -0.83
N LEU A 480 4.62 1.86 -0.10
CA LEU A 480 4.09 1.47 1.21
C LEU A 480 4.17 2.60 2.23
N LYS A 481 5.24 3.41 2.23
CA LYS A 481 5.31 4.62 3.07
C LYS A 481 4.27 5.66 2.67
N ARG A 482 4.05 5.85 1.35
CA ARG A 482 3.06 6.82 0.83
C ARG A 482 1.64 6.44 1.20
N LEU A 483 1.35 5.14 1.22
CA LEU A 483 0.06 4.58 1.60
C LEU A 483 -0.39 5.03 3.01
N GLY A 484 0.57 5.11 3.95
CA GLY A 484 0.34 5.58 5.32
C GLY A 484 -0.18 7.01 5.45
N TYR A 485 -0.15 7.80 4.37
CA TYR A 485 -0.65 9.17 4.34
C TYR A 485 -1.97 9.34 3.56
N SER A 486 -2.47 8.27 2.92
CA SER A 486 -3.76 8.35 2.23
C SER A 486 -4.90 8.51 3.25
N LYS A 487 -5.83 9.44 3.05
CA LYS A 487 -7.03 9.54 3.91
C LYS A 487 -7.82 8.22 4.02
N PRO A 488 -8.03 7.45 2.95
CA PRO A 488 -8.60 6.11 3.04
C PRO A 488 -7.61 5.06 3.56
N PHE A 489 -6.46 5.41 4.15
CA PHE A 489 -5.54 4.43 4.75
C PHE A 489 -6.27 3.53 5.76
N GLU A 490 -7.20 4.07 6.56
CA GLU A 490 -8.04 3.27 7.47
C GLU A 490 -8.90 2.22 6.73
N LYS A 491 -9.39 2.53 5.51
CA LYS A 491 -10.15 1.60 4.66
C LYS A 491 -9.28 0.40 4.24
N TYR A 492 -8.02 0.66 3.91
CA TYR A 492 -7.12 -0.36 3.36
C TYR A 492 -6.20 -1.01 4.40
N ILE A 493 -6.04 -0.44 5.61
CA ILE A 493 -5.06 -0.91 6.60
C ILE A 493 -5.28 -2.37 6.98
N HIS A 494 -6.54 -2.82 7.09
CA HIS A 494 -6.83 -4.21 7.42
C HIS A 494 -6.50 -5.17 6.26
N LEU A 495 -6.70 -4.74 5.00
CA LEU A 495 -6.31 -5.50 3.80
C LEU A 495 -4.78 -5.57 3.73
N ILE A 496 -4.10 -4.46 4.02
CA ILE A 496 -2.65 -4.41 4.04
C ILE A 496 -2.09 -5.27 5.18
N GLN A 497 -2.65 -5.22 6.38
CA GLN A 497 -2.24 -6.06 7.52
C GLN A 497 -2.53 -7.55 7.35
N SER A 498 -3.51 -7.91 6.50
CA SER A 498 -3.80 -9.31 6.14
C SER A 498 -3.00 -9.78 4.92
N SER A 499 -2.64 -8.85 4.03
CA SER A 499 -1.77 -9.09 2.87
C SER A 499 -0.29 -9.09 3.22
N SER A 500 0.13 -8.25 4.19
CA SER A 500 1.47 -8.22 4.72
C SER A 500 1.75 -9.60 5.28
N VAL A 501 2.91 -10.12 4.93
CA VAL A 501 3.36 -11.46 5.33
C VAL A 501 3.35 -11.48 6.85
N ARG A 502 2.23 -11.92 7.47
CA ARG A 502 2.29 -12.62 8.74
C ARG A 502 3.39 -13.64 8.51
N THR A 503 4.47 -13.53 9.29
CA THR A 503 5.57 -14.47 9.19
C THR A 503 4.97 -15.86 9.29
N ASP A 504 4.92 -16.56 8.16
CA ASP A 504 4.35 -17.89 8.12
C ASP A 504 5.09 -18.72 9.16
N PRO A 505 4.37 -19.55 9.92
CA PRO A 505 5.03 -20.36 10.93
C PRO A 505 6.11 -21.22 10.23
N PRO A 506 7.35 -21.25 10.73
CA PRO A 506 8.40 -22.02 10.07
C PRO A 506 8.06 -23.52 10.12
N LEU A 507 8.38 -24.24 9.04
CA LEU A 507 8.18 -25.67 8.92
C LEU A 507 9.47 -26.44 9.13
N GLN A 508 9.36 -27.66 9.61
CA GLN A 508 10.47 -28.59 9.69
C GLN A 508 10.94 -29.00 8.29
N LEU A 509 12.25 -29.20 8.14
CA LEU A 509 12.89 -29.65 6.91
C LEU A 509 12.25 -30.93 6.37
N ARG A 510 11.93 -31.88 7.26
CA ARG A 510 11.27 -33.15 6.88
C ARG A 510 9.89 -32.92 6.25
N THR A 511 9.14 -31.93 6.73
CA THR A 511 7.81 -31.59 6.24
C THR A 511 7.89 -31.00 4.84
N VAL A 512 8.83 -30.08 4.62
CA VAL A 512 9.08 -29.51 3.28
C VAL A 512 9.60 -30.58 2.31
N LYS A 513 10.43 -31.51 2.78
CA LYS A 513 10.93 -32.64 1.97
C LYS A 513 9.82 -33.61 1.57
N ALA A 514 8.82 -33.84 2.42
CA ALA A 514 7.63 -34.61 2.08
C ALA A 514 6.85 -33.96 0.92
N VAL A 515 6.66 -32.64 0.97
CA VAL A 515 6.01 -31.87 -0.11
C VAL A 515 6.86 -31.88 -1.39
N TYR A 516 8.19 -31.76 -1.28
CA TYR A 516 9.11 -31.89 -2.42
C TYR A 516 8.99 -33.26 -3.11
N ASN A 517 8.95 -34.35 -2.33
CA ASN A 517 8.75 -35.69 -2.87
C ASN A 517 7.37 -35.82 -3.54
N LEU A 518 6.32 -35.27 -2.93
CA LEU A 518 4.99 -35.23 -3.54
C LEU A 518 5.04 -34.56 -4.92
N VAL A 519 5.69 -33.40 -5.05
CA VAL A 519 5.83 -32.70 -6.33
C VAL A 519 6.55 -33.57 -7.35
N ASN A 520 7.73 -34.10 -7.00
CA ASN A 520 8.55 -34.90 -7.91
C ASN A 520 7.88 -36.20 -8.38
N GLU A 521 7.08 -36.83 -7.52
CA GLU A 521 6.43 -38.12 -7.80
C GLU A 521 5.04 -37.96 -8.44
N SER A 522 4.45 -36.76 -8.48
CA SER A 522 3.07 -36.54 -8.98
C SER A 522 2.93 -35.51 -10.10
N CYS A 523 3.91 -34.63 -10.31
CA CYS A 523 3.77 -33.51 -11.24
C CYS A 523 4.34 -33.82 -12.62
N TYR A 524 3.45 -33.93 -13.61
CA TYR A 524 3.79 -34.11 -15.02
C TYR A 524 3.29 -32.93 -15.87
N SER A 525 4.07 -32.53 -16.90
CA SER A 525 3.76 -31.39 -17.77
C SER A 525 2.51 -31.60 -18.62
N ALA A 526 2.18 -32.86 -18.95
CA ALA A 526 1.00 -33.23 -19.72
C ALA A 526 -0.30 -32.62 -19.13
N GLY A 527 -0.45 -32.62 -17.81
CA GLY A 527 -1.64 -32.06 -17.15
C GLY A 527 -1.70 -30.53 -17.12
N LEU A 528 -0.67 -29.84 -17.58
CA LEU A 528 -0.70 -28.38 -17.80
C LEU A 528 -1.12 -28.00 -19.22
N MET A 529 -1.12 -28.95 -20.16
CA MET A 529 -1.52 -28.71 -21.54
C MET A 529 -3.04 -28.85 -21.68
N ALA A 530 -3.69 -27.82 -22.21
CA ALA A 530 -5.13 -27.82 -22.40
C ALA A 530 -5.57 -29.00 -23.29
N GLY A 531 -6.54 -29.80 -22.83
CA GLY A 531 -7.03 -30.98 -23.54
C GLY A 531 -6.20 -32.25 -23.36
N HIS A 532 -5.13 -32.23 -22.57
CA HIS A 532 -4.32 -33.40 -22.24
C HIS A 532 -4.53 -33.83 -20.78
N ASN A 533 -4.72 -35.15 -20.59
CA ASN A 533 -4.78 -35.76 -19.27
C ASN A 533 -3.48 -36.53 -18.98
N TYR A 534 -3.26 -36.82 -17.70
CA TYR A 534 -2.23 -37.79 -17.33
C TYR A 534 -2.54 -39.14 -17.98
N ASP A 535 -1.49 -39.82 -18.44
CA ASP A 535 -1.63 -41.22 -18.82
C ASP A 535 -1.88 -42.09 -17.57
N ILE A 536 -2.27 -43.35 -17.80
CA ILE A 536 -2.62 -44.27 -16.71
C ILE A 536 -1.45 -44.45 -15.73
N THR A 537 -0.21 -44.50 -16.22
CA THR A 537 0.97 -44.72 -15.40
C THR A 537 1.31 -43.49 -14.55
N GLN A 538 1.18 -42.29 -15.14
CA GLN A 538 1.32 -41.01 -14.46
C GLN A 538 0.25 -40.82 -13.40
N MET A 539 -1.00 -41.19 -13.69
CA MET A 539 -2.10 -41.13 -12.74
C MET A 539 -1.86 -42.06 -11.54
N GLN A 540 -1.44 -43.30 -11.79
CA GLN A 540 -1.08 -44.25 -10.73
C GLN A 540 0.14 -43.82 -9.91
N ALA A 541 1.12 -43.15 -10.53
CA ALA A 541 2.25 -42.58 -9.82
C ALA A 541 1.82 -41.43 -8.91
N ALA A 542 1.00 -40.50 -9.43
CA ALA A 542 0.45 -39.40 -8.67
C ALA A 542 -0.41 -39.90 -7.49
N GLU A 543 -1.30 -40.86 -7.71
CA GLU A 543 -2.13 -41.44 -6.64
C GLU A 543 -1.27 -42.01 -5.50
N ARG A 544 -0.24 -42.79 -5.84
CA ARG A 544 0.70 -43.35 -4.84
C ARG A 544 1.45 -42.25 -4.09
N ALA A 545 1.88 -41.20 -4.77
CA ALA A 545 2.57 -40.06 -4.17
C ALA A 545 1.66 -39.33 -3.16
N TYR A 546 0.39 -39.07 -3.50
CA TYR A 546 -0.57 -38.46 -2.58
C TYR A 546 -0.88 -39.37 -1.40
N LEU A 547 -1.08 -40.69 -1.60
CA LEU A 547 -1.31 -41.63 -0.50
C LEU A 547 -0.13 -41.66 0.48
N LYS A 548 1.10 -41.69 -0.04
CA LYS A 548 2.33 -41.61 0.76
C LYS A 548 2.39 -40.29 1.54
N PHE A 549 2.14 -39.17 0.88
CA PHE A 549 2.11 -37.86 1.53
C PHE A 549 1.03 -37.77 2.62
N TYR A 550 -0.19 -38.25 2.38
CA TYR A 550 -1.26 -38.26 3.40
C TYR A 550 -0.89 -39.11 4.62
N SER A 551 -0.21 -40.23 4.43
CA SER A 551 0.31 -41.03 5.54
C SER A 551 1.31 -40.22 6.37
N GLU A 552 2.27 -39.55 5.73
CA GLU A 552 3.25 -38.69 6.42
C GLU A 552 2.57 -37.51 7.11
N PHE A 553 1.64 -36.84 6.44
CA PHE A 553 0.87 -35.70 6.94
C PHE A 553 0.08 -36.05 8.22
N ASN A 554 -0.54 -37.23 8.26
CA ASN A 554 -1.31 -37.68 9.43
C ASN A 554 -0.42 -38.04 10.62
N GLN A 555 0.83 -38.44 10.37
CA GLN A 555 1.83 -38.73 11.40
C GLN A 555 2.53 -37.48 11.95
N LEU A 556 2.35 -36.30 11.31
CA LEU A 556 2.93 -35.06 11.81
C LEU A 556 2.36 -34.67 13.19
N PRO A 557 3.21 -34.12 14.09
CA PRO A 557 2.73 -33.49 15.32
C PRO A 557 1.66 -32.45 15.02
N PHE A 558 0.65 -32.32 15.90
CA PHE A 558 -0.48 -31.41 15.69
C PHE A 558 -0.02 -29.98 15.34
N ALA A 559 0.95 -29.44 16.09
CA ALA A 559 1.49 -28.10 15.84
C ALA A 559 2.15 -27.95 14.46
N GLU A 560 2.91 -28.95 14.01
CA GLU A 560 3.58 -28.92 12.70
C GLU A 560 2.57 -29.03 11.55
N ARG A 561 1.55 -29.86 11.72
CA ARG A 561 0.44 -29.99 10.78
C ARG A 561 -0.36 -28.69 10.68
N GLU A 562 -0.66 -28.05 11.81
CA GLU A 562 -1.28 -26.72 11.86
C GLU A 562 -0.41 -25.66 11.16
N ASN A 563 0.92 -25.72 11.32
CA ASN A 563 1.84 -24.83 10.62
C ASN A 563 1.81 -25.06 9.11
N LEU A 564 1.76 -26.32 8.67
CA LEU A 564 1.74 -26.70 7.26
C LEU A 564 0.46 -26.21 6.57
N ILE A 565 -0.71 -26.51 7.14
CA ILE A 565 -2.00 -26.09 6.55
C ILE A 565 -2.14 -24.57 6.45
N LYS A 566 -1.52 -23.82 7.39
CA LYS A 566 -1.53 -22.35 7.42
C LYS A 566 -0.52 -21.70 6.47
N GLN A 567 0.41 -22.46 5.90
CA GLN A 567 1.40 -21.90 4.98
C GLN A 567 0.75 -21.15 3.84
N GLN A 568 1.19 -19.92 3.63
CA GLN A 568 0.75 -19.11 2.51
C GLN A 568 1.71 -19.30 1.34
N ILE A 569 1.14 -19.58 0.17
CA ILE A 569 1.86 -19.81 -1.08
C ILE A 569 1.46 -18.67 -2.01
N ILE A 570 2.45 -17.85 -2.41
CA ILE A 570 2.22 -16.76 -3.35
C ILE A 570 2.85 -17.13 -4.69
N MET A 571 2.03 -17.30 -5.72
CA MET A 571 2.49 -17.59 -7.07
C MET A 571 1.83 -16.61 -8.04
N ARG A 572 2.64 -15.84 -8.78
CA ARG A 572 2.18 -14.84 -9.77
C ARG A 572 1.11 -13.88 -9.21
N GLY A 573 1.30 -13.42 -7.97
CA GLY A 573 0.38 -12.49 -7.29
C GLY A 573 -0.86 -13.14 -6.68
N VAL A 574 -1.09 -14.44 -6.86
CA VAL A 574 -2.18 -15.16 -6.20
C VAL A 574 -1.68 -15.82 -4.93
N LYS A 575 -2.33 -15.49 -3.80
CA LYS A 575 -2.06 -16.07 -2.47
C LYS A 575 -3.10 -17.15 -2.17
N LYS A 576 -2.61 -18.35 -1.87
CA LYS A 576 -3.42 -19.49 -1.40
C LYS A 576 -2.79 -20.12 -0.18
N SER A 577 -3.60 -20.69 0.71
CA SER A 577 -3.06 -21.54 1.77
C SER A 577 -2.74 -22.94 1.25
N PHE A 578 -1.80 -23.64 1.90
CA PHE A 578 -1.53 -25.05 1.59
C PHE A 578 -2.81 -25.91 1.72
N ALA A 579 -3.65 -25.61 2.73
CA ALA A 579 -4.94 -26.26 2.92
C ALA A 579 -5.87 -26.10 1.71
N GLU A 580 -6.04 -24.88 1.21
CA GLU A 580 -6.88 -24.61 0.03
C GLU A 580 -6.39 -25.36 -1.21
N VAL A 581 -5.07 -25.39 -1.43
CA VAL A 581 -4.49 -26.10 -2.58
C VAL A 581 -4.71 -27.61 -2.44
N LEU A 582 -4.47 -28.18 -1.26
CA LEU A 582 -4.67 -29.61 -0.99
C LEU A 582 -6.14 -30.02 -1.10
N GLN A 583 -7.05 -29.23 -0.53
CA GLN A 583 -8.50 -29.43 -0.64
C GLN A 583 -8.94 -29.37 -2.10
N GLY A 584 -8.42 -28.42 -2.87
CA GLY A 584 -8.69 -28.32 -4.29
C GLY A 584 -8.38 -29.61 -5.05
N VAL A 585 -7.27 -30.29 -4.74
CA VAL A 585 -6.94 -31.60 -5.35
C VAL A 585 -8.00 -32.64 -4.99
N THR A 586 -8.46 -32.68 -3.72
CA THR A 586 -9.51 -33.63 -3.29
C THR A 586 -10.87 -33.36 -3.93
N GLU A 587 -11.14 -32.11 -4.32
CA GLU A 587 -12.36 -31.69 -5.03
C GLU A 587 -12.26 -31.86 -6.55
N GLY A 588 -11.14 -32.39 -7.07
CA GLY A 588 -10.95 -32.70 -8.48
C GLY A 588 -10.22 -31.64 -9.31
N ASN A 589 -9.56 -30.67 -8.67
CA ASN A 589 -8.70 -29.72 -9.39
C ASN A 589 -7.48 -30.43 -10.01
N CYS A 590 -6.95 -29.85 -11.08
CA CYS A 590 -5.77 -30.39 -11.77
C CYS A 590 -4.58 -30.56 -10.81
N ILE A 591 -4.06 -31.80 -10.76
CA ILE A 591 -2.89 -32.18 -9.95
C ILE A 591 -1.65 -31.39 -10.36
N ALA A 592 -1.41 -31.23 -11.67
CA ALA A 592 -0.25 -30.51 -12.18
C ALA A 592 -0.26 -29.02 -11.78
N LEU A 593 -1.45 -28.39 -11.82
CA LEU A 593 -1.62 -26.99 -11.41
C LEU A 593 -1.42 -26.81 -9.90
N SER A 594 -1.97 -27.71 -9.09
CA SER A 594 -1.78 -27.72 -7.63
C SER A 594 -0.32 -27.99 -7.27
N GLY A 595 0.32 -28.87 -8.04
CA GLY A 595 1.74 -29.17 -8.00
C GLY A 595 2.63 -27.94 -8.16
N LYS A 596 2.26 -26.96 -9.01
CA LYS A 596 2.99 -25.69 -9.13
C LYS A 596 2.99 -24.89 -7.82
N TYR A 597 1.86 -24.84 -7.11
CA TYR A 597 1.80 -24.18 -5.81
C TYR A 597 2.66 -24.90 -4.78
N PHE A 598 2.61 -26.23 -4.72
CA PHE A 598 3.47 -27.01 -3.83
C PHE A 598 4.96 -26.84 -4.16
N ALA A 599 5.31 -26.79 -5.45
CA ALA A 599 6.68 -26.51 -5.91
C ALA A 599 7.14 -25.10 -5.49
N GLN A 600 6.27 -24.08 -5.64
CA GLN A 600 6.57 -22.72 -5.18
C GLN A 600 6.83 -22.70 -3.67
N MET A 601 5.98 -23.37 -2.88
CA MET A 601 6.17 -23.47 -1.43
C MET A 601 7.52 -24.10 -1.08
N VAL A 602 7.91 -25.17 -1.78
CA VAL A 602 9.21 -25.81 -1.58
C VAL A 602 10.34 -24.85 -1.95
N MET A 603 10.26 -24.14 -3.08
CA MET A 603 11.27 -23.16 -3.50
C MET A 603 11.33 -21.92 -2.59
N ASP A 604 10.24 -21.58 -1.91
CA ASP A 604 10.25 -20.53 -0.89
C ASP A 604 11.18 -20.90 0.28
N TYR A 605 11.32 -22.19 0.62
CA TYR A 605 12.25 -22.69 1.64
C TYR A 605 13.62 -23.12 1.08
N ALA A 606 13.62 -23.79 -0.08
CA ALA A 606 14.77 -24.45 -0.68
C ALA A 606 14.85 -24.16 -2.20
N PRO A 607 15.17 -22.92 -2.61
CA PRO A 607 15.26 -22.57 -4.04
C PRO A 607 16.43 -23.29 -4.76
N PHE A 608 17.31 -23.94 -4.01
CA PHE A 608 18.49 -24.67 -4.48
C PHE A 608 18.25 -26.18 -4.67
N TRP A 609 17.04 -26.69 -4.36
CA TRP A 609 16.70 -28.07 -4.68
C TRP A 609 16.23 -28.16 -6.13
N ASP A 610 16.85 -29.07 -6.88
CA ASP A 610 16.40 -29.40 -8.22
C ASP A 610 15.25 -30.40 -8.15
N PHE A 611 14.21 -30.14 -8.93
CA PHE A 611 13.11 -31.08 -9.14
C PHE A 611 13.47 -32.07 -10.25
N THR A 612 12.56 -33.00 -10.54
CA THR A 612 12.67 -33.86 -11.71
C THR A 612 12.83 -33.05 -12.99
N GLU A 613 13.54 -33.60 -13.98
CA GLU A 613 13.78 -32.95 -15.29
C GLU A 613 12.47 -32.48 -15.95
N GLU A 614 11.39 -33.24 -15.74
CA GLU A 614 10.03 -32.92 -16.17
C GLU A 614 9.53 -31.59 -15.58
N VAL A 615 9.70 -31.39 -14.28
CA VAL A 615 9.29 -30.16 -13.58
C VAL A 615 10.22 -29.00 -13.95
N GLU A 616 11.54 -29.23 -13.90
CA GLU A 616 12.56 -28.20 -14.20
C GLU A 616 12.37 -27.56 -15.57
N ARG A 617 12.05 -28.36 -16.59
CA ARG A 617 11.88 -27.86 -17.96
C ARG A 617 10.55 -27.16 -18.22
N HIS A 618 9.47 -27.58 -17.58
CA HIS A 618 8.11 -27.17 -17.99
C HIS A 618 7.41 -26.21 -17.02
N PHE A 619 7.89 -26.04 -15.80
CA PHE A 619 7.18 -25.26 -14.76
C PHE A 619 7.67 -23.80 -14.65
N SER A 620 8.52 -23.31 -15.55
CA SER A 620 9.18 -22.00 -15.43
C SER A 620 9.92 -21.85 -14.09
N VAL A 621 10.62 -22.91 -13.66
CA VAL A 621 11.25 -23.00 -12.33
C VAL A 621 12.23 -21.86 -12.06
N SER A 622 12.92 -21.36 -13.09
CA SER A 622 13.83 -20.22 -12.96
C SER A 622 13.12 -18.95 -12.43
N GLU A 623 11.93 -18.64 -12.96
CA GLU A 623 11.11 -17.51 -12.51
C GLU A 623 10.63 -17.74 -11.06
N MET A 624 10.20 -18.97 -10.74
CA MET A 624 9.72 -19.35 -9.41
C MET A 624 10.82 -19.24 -8.34
N ARG A 625 12.05 -19.68 -8.66
CA ARG A 625 13.23 -19.54 -7.78
C ARG A 625 13.57 -18.07 -7.53
N GLN A 626 13.50 -17.22 -8.56
CA GLN A 626 13.72 -15.77 -8.41
C GLN A 626 12.64 -15.11 -7.53
N ALA A 627 11.40 -15.60 -7.63
CA ALA A 627 10.27 -15.13 -6.82
C ALA A 627 10.24 -15.72 -5.39
N SER A 628 11.23 -16.55 -5.00
CA SER A 628 11.29 -17.18 -3.69
C SER A 628 11.24 -16.18 -2.54
N GLN A 629 10.36 -16.47 -1.57
CA GLN A 629 10.21 -15.69 -0.35
C GLN A 629 11.39 -15.85 0.63
N GLY A 630 12.26 -16.85 0.43
CA GLY A 630 13.41 -17.09 1.31
C GLY A 630 13.00 -17.44 2.75
N LYS A 631 11.96 -18.27 2.90
CA LYS A 631 11.52 -18.83 4.18
C LYS A 631 12.62 -19.72 4.77
N VAL A 632 12.62 -19.84 6.09
CA VAL A 632 13.65 -20.58 6.82
C VAL A 632 13.01 -21.72 7.60
N PHE A 633 13.62 -22.90 7.57
CA PHE A 633 13.14 -24.07 8.30
C PHE A 633 13.15 -23.84 9.82
N LEU A 634 12.21 -24.49 10.51
CA LEU A 634 12.12 -24.50 11.97
C LEU A 634 13.41 -25.04 12.62
N ASP A 635 14.10 -25.96 11.96
CA ASP A 635 15.36 -26.56 12.40
C ASP A 635 16.49 -25.52 12.57
N TYR A 636 16.40 -24.39 11.88
CA TYR A 636 17.33 -23.25 12.00
C TYR A 636 16.76 -22.12 12.86
N GLY A 637 15.69 -22.41 13.63
CA GLY A 637 14.97 -21.49 14.52
C GLY A 637 15.85 -20.70 15.49
N ASN A 638 16.96 -21.30 15.91
CA ASN A 638 17.92 -20.79 16.89
C ASN A 638 18.94 -19.78 16.34
N ILE A 639 19.02 -19.61 15.02
CA ILE A 639 19.94 -18.65 14.36
C ILE A 639 19.12 -17.48 13.87
N ASP A 640 19.30 -16.31 14.45
CA ASP A 640 18.66 -15.08 13.96
C ASP A 640 19.42 -14.48 12.76
N ASP A 641 18.88 -13.41 12.18
CA ASP A 641 19.48 -12.77 10.99
C ASP A 641 20.86 -12.15 11.27
N GLN A 642 21.10 -11.68 12.50
CA GLN A 642 22.38 -11.08 12.89
C GLN A 642 23.47 -12.14 13.03
N GLU A 643 23.16 -13.24 13.71
CA GLU A 643 24.05 -14.38 13.85
C GLU A 643 24.30 -15.06 12.50
N ALA A 644 23.27 -15.19 11.64
CA ALA A 644 23.46 -15.68 10.28
C ALA A 644 24.42 -14.78 9.50
N LEU A 645 24.22 -13.46 9.52
CA LEU A 645 25.13 -12.51 8.87
C LEU A 645 26.56 -12.64 9.41
N ARG A 646 26.75 -12.71 10.73
CA ARG A 646 28.06 -12.93 11.35
C ARG A 646 28.74 -14.18 10.80
N ARG A 647 28.01 -15.31 10.74
CA ARG A 647 28.53 -16.57 10.20
C ARG A 647 28.91 -16.47 8.71
N LEU A 648 28.11 -15.76 7.90
CA LEU A 648 28.43 -15.55 6.48
C LEU A 648 29.71 -14.73 6.31
N LEU A 649 29.88 -13.64 7.06
CA LEU A 649 31.09 -12.82 7.03
C LEU A 649 32.33 -13.63 7.45
N ILE A 650 32.21 -14.45 8.49
CA ILE A 650 33.25 -15.36 8.95
C ILE A 650 33.61 -16.38 7.87
N LEU A 651 32.61 -17.00 7.22
CA LEU A 651 32.84 -17.95 6.13
C LEU A 651 33.57 -17.27 4.97
N THR A 652 33.16 -16.07 4.56
CA THR A 652 33.85 -15.33 3.51
C THR A 652 35.29 -15.03 3.89
N ALA A 653 35.55 -14.56 5.11
CA ALA A 653 36.90 -14.29 5.57
C ALA A 653 37.77 -15.56 5.57
N ALA A 654 37.23 -16.67 6.09
CA ALA A 654 37.92 -17.95 6.14
C ALA A 654 38.25 -18.49 4.74
N VAL A 655 37.30 -18.42 3.80
CA VAL A 655 37.50 -18.83 2.40
C VAL A 655 38.54 -17.97 1.71
N MET A 656 38.64 -16.68 2.03
CA MET A 656 39.59 -15.76 1.40
C MET A 656 41.02 -15.83 1.97
N VAL A 657 41.20 -16.39 3.16
CA VAL A 657 42.51 -16.44 3.84
C VAL A 657 43.11 -17.84 3.82
N ARG A 658 42.30 -18.88 4.12
CA ARG A 658 42.81 -20.23 4.35
C ARG A 658 43.48 -20.79 3.09
N LYS A 659 44.64 -21.43 3.28
CA LYS A 659 45.29 -22.24 2.24
C LYS A 659 44.58 -23.58 2.09
N PHE A 660 44.06 -23.84 0.90
CA PHE A 660 43.43 -25.12 0.56
C PHE A 660 44.39 -25.98 -0.26
N TYR A 661 44.40 -27.28 0.03
CA TYR A 661 45.07 -28.28 -0.79
C TYR A 661 44.03 -28.96 -1.67
N TYR A 662 44.29 -28.99 -2.97
CA TYR A 662 43.39 -29.51 -4.00
C TYR A 662 44.15 -30.40 -4.99
N TRP A 663 43.41 -31.25 -5.69
CA TRP A 663 43.95 -32.07 -6.76
C TRP A 663 44.22 -31.20 -8.01
N PRO A 664 45.26 -31.50 -8.82
CA PRO A 664 45.54 -30.75 -10.06
C PRO A 664 44.29 -30.69 -10.94
N PHE A 665 43.97 -29.52 -11.51
CA PHE A 665 42.79 -29.28 -12.35
C PHE A 665 41.41 -29.24 -11.65
N SER A 666 41.35 -29.27 -10.31
CA SER A 666 40.11 -29.07 -9.53
C SER A 666 40.18 -27.83 -8.64
N HIS A 667 40.42 -26.67 -9.25
CA HIS A 667 40.54 -25.41 -8.52
C HIS A 667 40.02 -24.21 -9.31
N CYS A 668 39.53 -23.22 -8.58
CA CYS A 668 39.16 -21.92 -9.12
C CYS A 668 39.80 -20.80 -8.30
N THR A 669 40.07 -19.67 -8.95
CA THR A 669 40.53 -18.46 -8.27
C THR A 669 39.32 -17.59 -7.96
N LEU A 670 39.12 -17.33 -6.67
CA LEU A 670 38.11 -16.40 -6.18
C LEU A 670 38.67 -14.99 -6.12
N TYR A 671 37.84 -14.01 -6.43
CA TYR A 671 38.16 -12.59 -6.33
C TYR A 671 37.07 -11.91 -5.50
N ALA A 672 37.47 -11.18 -4.47
CA ALA A 672 36.61 -10.27 -3.73
C ALA A 672 37.39 -9.03 -3.32
N TYR A 673 36.91 -7.87 -3.79
CA TYR A 673 37.53 -6.57 -3.54
C TYR A 673 39.00 -6.57 -4.01
N ASP A 674 39.92 -6.32 -3.09
CA ASP A 674 41.37 -6.26 -3.34
C ASP A 674 42.07 -7.61 -3.05
N PHE A 675 41.31 -8.69 -2.82
CA PHE A 675 41.83 -9.98 -2.42
C PHE A 675 41.49 -11.09 -3.43
N SER A 676 42.42 -12.03 -3.57
CA SER A 676 42.19 -13.31 -4.24
C SER A 676 42.60 -14.49 -3.34
N ASN A 677 41.99 -15.64 -3.61
CA ASN A 677 42.43 -16.94 -3.08
C ASN A 677 42.10 -18.06 -4.07
N THR A 678 42.94 -19.09 -4.11
CA THR A 678 42.70 -20.28 -4.95
C THR A 678 42.12 -21.39 -4.09
N VAL A 679 40.93 -21.88 -4.45
CA VAL A 679 40.18 -22.87 -3.68
C VAL A 679 39.75 -24.05 -4.55
N PRO A 680 39.41 -25.21 -3.95
CA PRO A 680 38.76 -26.30 -4.66
C PRO A 680 37.40 -25.87 -5.22
N ASP A 681 36.99 -26.43 -6.35
CA ASP A 681 35.71 -26.10 -7.00
C ASP A 681 34.51 -26.32 -6.06
N GLU A 682 34.59 -27.32 -5.19
CA GLU A 682 33.56 -27.61 -4.18
C GLU A 682 33.35 -26.47 -3.16
N ILE A 683 34.40 -25.66 -2.90
CA ILE A 683 34.33 -24.52 -1.98
C ILE A 683 33.76 -23.27 -2.66
N ASN A 684 33.86 -23.19 -3.99
CA ASN A 684 33.30 -22.07 -4.76
C ASN A 684 31.79 -21.91 -4.53
N GLU A 685 31.06 -23.00 -4.34
CA GLU A 685 29.61 -22.93 -4.09
C GLU A 685 29.26 -22.16 -2.81
N ILE A 686 30.08 -22.29 -1.76
CA ILE A 686 29.91 -21.51 -0.52
C ILE A 686 30.07 -20.02 -0.84
N PHE A 687 31.12 -19.67 -1.58
CA PHE A 687 31.47 -18.28 -1.86
C PHE A 687 30.49 -17.61 -2.83
N SER A 688 30.11 -18.30 -3.91
CA SER A 688 29.23 -17.78 -4.96
C SER A 688 27.83 -17.45 -4.45
N ARG A 689 27.37 -18.10 -3.37
CA ARG A 689 26.10 -17.80 -2.69
C ARG A 689 26.18 -16.58 -1.77
N ILE A 690 27.35 -16.28 -1.20
CA ILE A 690 27.52 -15.16 -0.26
C ILE A 690 27.79 -13.83 -0.99
N ILE A 691 28.61 -13.84 -2.03
CA ILE A 691 29.05 -12.60 -2.69
C ILE A 691 27.91 -11.69 -3.21
N PRO A 692 26.82 -12.22 -3.81
CA PRO A 692 25.72 -11.37 -4.29
C PRO A 692 25.09 -10.50 -3.19
N ILE A 693 24.87 -11.05 -1.99
CA ILE A 693 24.27 -10.30 -0.89
C ILE A 693 25.23 -9.26 -0.29
N LEU A 694 26.53 -9.57 -0.28
CA LEU A 694 27.58 -8.63 0.16
C LEU A 694 27.69 -7.45 -0.82
N ASN A 695 27.75 -7.72 -2.12
CA ASN A 695 27.83 -6.67 -3.15
C ASN A 695 26.57 -5.79 -3.18
N ALA A 696 25.39 -6.36 -2.95
CA ALA A 696 24.13 -5.62 -2.88
C ALA A 696 23.95 -4.85 -1.56
N SER A 697 24.76 -5.11 -0.52
CA SER A 697 24.61 -4.58 0.84
C SER A 697 23.19 -4.76 1.39
N ASN A 698 22.50 -5.85 1.00
CA ASN A 698 21.14 -6.17 1.41
C ASN A 698 21.12 -7.50 2.17
N TYR A 699 21.10 -7.41 3.49
CA TYR A 699 21.22 -8.55 4.39
C TYR A 699 19.88 -9.13 4.86
N ALA A 700 18.76 -8.66 4.33
CA ALA A 700 17.42 -9.14 4.72
C ALA A 700 17.23 -10.65 4.47
N LYS A 701 18.00 -11.24 3.56
CA LYS A 701 17.97 -12.68 3.24
C LYS A 701 19.17 -13.46 3.83
N ALA A 702 19.93 -12.88 4.75
CA ALA A 702 21.16 -13.50 5.29
C ALA A 702 20.90 -14.91 5.84
N ARG A 703 19.85 -15.07 6.66
CA ARG A 703 19.51 -16.37 7.24
C ARG A 703 19.16 -17.42 6.18
N ALA A 704 18.36 -17.05 5.17
CA ALA A 704 18.03 -17.95 4.06
C ALA A 704 19.27 -18.38 3.26
N VAL A 705 20.19 -17.43 2.99
CA VAL A 705 21.46 -17.74 2.31
C VAL A 705 22.34 -18.66 3.14
N TYR A 706 22.43 -18.44 4.46
CA TYR A 706 23.17 -19.31 5.37
C TYR A 706 22.61 -20.73 5.38
N VAL A 707 21.28 -20.88 5.51
CA VAL A 707 20.63 -22.19 5.45
C VAL A 707 20.90 -22.88 4.11
N ALA A 708 20.81 -22.15 2.99
CA ALA A 708 21.12 -22.69 1.67
C ALA A 708 22.56 -23.22 1.58
N ILE A 709 23.54 -22.49 2.11
CA ILE A 709 24.94 -22.94 2.16
C ILE A 709 25.08 -24.22 2.98
N ILE A 710 24.45 -24.28 4.15
CA ILE A 710 24.55 -25.46 5.01
C ILE A 710 23.92 -26.69 4.35
N GLU A 711 22.72 -26.56 3.79
CA GLU A 711 21.98 -27.68 3.19
C GLU A 711 22.52 -28.09 1.81
N SER A 712 22.92 -27.15 0.96
CA SER A 712 23.32 -27.45 -0.44
C SER A 712 24.81 -27.68 -0.63
N ALA A 713 25.66 -27.02 0.16
CA ALA A 713 27.12 -27.10 -0.01
C ALA A 713 27.77 -27.89 1.13
N VAL A 714 27.48 -27.56 2.40
CA VAL A 714 28.21 -28.14 3.54
C VAL A 714 27.80 -29.58 3.82
N LYS A 715 26.51 -29.87 4.00
CA LYS A 715 26.03 -31.22 4.32
C LYS A 715 26.39 -32.27 3.26
N PRO A 716 26.21 -32.01 1.94
CA PRO A 716 26.59 -32.98 0.91
C PRO A 716 28.09 -33.30 0.92
N LEU A 717 28.95 -32.35 1.27
CA LEU A 717 30.39 -32.58 1.41
C LEU A 717 30.74 -33.43 2.66
N ARG A 718 29.84 -33.50 3.66
CA ARG A 718 29.97 -34.36 4.85
C ARG A 718 29.47 -35.78 4.60
N GLU A 719 28.42 -35.92 3.79
CA GLU A 719 27.83 -37.20 3.39
C GLU A 719 28.72 -37.86 2.32
N VAL A 720 29.80 -38.45 2.84
CA VAL A 720 30.90 -39.16 2.19
C VAL A 720 30.54 -39.81 0.85
N ASN A 721 30.91 -39.16 -0.26
CA ASN A 721 31.21 -39.84 -1.52
C ASN A 721 32.73 -40.12 -1.58
N TRP A 722 33.12 -41.33 -1.95
CA TRP A 722 34.54 -41.71 -2.02
C TRP A 722 35.34 -40.83 -3.00
N TRP A 723 34.68 -40.32 -4.05
CA TRP A 723 35.27 -39.38 -5.01
C TRP A 723 35.66 -38.03 -4.37
N ILE A 724 34.85 -37.53 -3.44
CA ILE A 724 35.10 -36.24 -2.75
C ILE A 724 36.28 -36.37 -1.79
N ARG A 725 36.40 -37.52 -1.11
CA ARG A 725 37.55 -37.84 -0.23
C ARG A 725 38.88 -37.90 -0.98
N LEU A 726 38.87 -38.22 -2.28
CA LEU A 726 40.08 -38.22 -3.10
C LEU A 726 40.52 -36.81 -3.53
N ARG A 727 39.57 -35.87 -3.67
CA ARG A 727 39.83 -34.50 -4.12
C ARG A 727 40.15 -33.53 -2.98
N LEU A 728 39.57 -33.75 -1.79
CA LEU A 728 39.73 -32.89 -0.63
C LEU A 728 40.69 -33.50 0.40
N ASN A 729 41.67 -32.72 0.84
CA ASN A 729 42.54 -33.09 1.96
C ASN A 729 41.73 -33.16 3.29
N GLN A 730 42.17 -34.03 4.20
CA GLN A 730 41.65 -34.18 5.56
C GLN A 730 41.51 -32.85 6.32
N ALA A 731 42.43 -31.90 6.13
CA ALA A 731 42.35 -30.58 6.75
C ALA A 731 41.14 -29.76 6.23
N THR A 732 40.80 -29.89 4.95
CA THR A 732 39.62 -29.23 4.34
C THR A 732 38.33 -29.91 4.80
N LEU A 733 38.32 -31.24 4.85
CA LEU A 733 37.18 -32.01 5.38
C LEU A 733 36.89 -31.68 6.85
N SER A 734 37.94 -31.56 7.68
CA SER A 734 37.80 -31.16 9.08
C SER A 734 37.18 -29.76 9.22
N TRP A 735 37.53 -28.84 8.33
CA TRP A 735 36.95 -27.50 8.32
C TRP A 735 35.48 -27.50 7.91
N ILE A 736 35.13 -28.23 6.85
CA ILE A 736 33.73 -28.40 6.43
C ILE A 736 32.89 -29.03 7.56
N ASN A 737 33.42 -30.06 8.22
CA ASN A 737 32.76 -30.69 9.36
C ASN A 737 32.50 -29.69 10.50
N SER A 738 33.50 -28.85 10.84
CA SER A 738 33.36 -27.82 11.88
C SER A 738 32.34 -26.72 11.54
N ILE A 739 32.10 -26.47 10.25
CA ILE A 739 31.02 -25.55 9.82
C ILE A 739 29.67 -26.21 10.05
N GLY A 740 29.54 -27.48 9.67
CA GLY A 740 28.29 -28.23 9.73
C GLY A 740 27.82 -28.58 11.14
N ASP A 741 28.72 -28.68 12.11
CA ASP A 741 28.37 -28.86 13.53
C ASP A 741 28.33 -27.54 14.32
N GLY A 742 28.72 -26.43 13.69
CA GLY A 742 28.71 -25.08 14.28
C GLY A 742 29.95 -24.74 15.10
N SER A 743 30.82 -25.71 15.43
CA SER A 743 32.00 -25.52 16.28
C SER A 743 33.01 -24.53 15.69
N PHE A 744 33.02 -24.36 14.36
CA PHE A 744 33.85 -23.37 13.69
C PHE A 744 33.55 -21.96 14.20
N PHE A 745 32.28 -21.61 14.39
CA PHE A 745 31.84 -20.26 14.71
C PHE A 745 32.02 -19.87 16.19
N GLU A 746 32.38 -20.85 17.02
CA GLU A 746 32.66 -20.69 18.46
C GLU A 746 34.15 -20.43 18.74
N GLN A 747 35.01 -20.54 17.72
CA GLN A 747 36.44 -20.29 17.85
C GLN A 747 36.71 -18.80 18.10
N LYS A 748 37.61 -18.47 19.04
CA LYS A 748 37.88 -17.08 19.44
C LYS A 748 38.77 -16.31 18.45
N ASN A 749 39.47 -17.00 17.57
CA ASN A 749 40.55 -16.43 16.74
C ASN A 749 40.22 -16.34 15.25
N ILE A 750 38.94 -16.36 14.90
CA ILE A 750 38.47 -16.36 13.51
C ILE A 750 37.77 -15.06 13.09
N TRP A 751 37.43 -14.20 14.06
CA TRP A 751 36.74 -12.93 13.82
C TRP A 751 37.05 -11.92 14.92
N PHE A 752 37.33 -10.68 14.52
CA PHE A 752 37.71 -9.61 15.42
C PHE A 752 36.95 -8.33 15.10
N GLU A 753 36.49 -7.62 16.12
CA GLU A 753 35.92 -6.28 15.95
C GLU A 753 37.03 -5.29 15.59
N PRO A 754 36.88 -4.49 14.51
CA PRO A 754 37.93 -3.60 14.02
C PRO A 754 38.53 -2.67 15.08
N GLU A 755 37.70 -2.10 15.94
CA GLU A 755 38.12 -1.16 16.97
C GLU A 755 39.01 -1.83 18.02
N SER A 756 38.57 -2.99 18.53
CA SER A 756 39.36 -3.81 19.47
C SER A 756 40.66 -4.29 18.84
N LEU A 757 40.60 -4.70 17.57
CA LEU A 757 41.76 -5.11 16.79
C LEU A 757 42.78 -3.98 16.71
N PHE A 758 42.36 -2.78 16.29
CA PHE A 758 43.25 -1.64 16.12
C PHE A 758 43.96 -1.25 17.42
N SER A 759 43.21 -1.15 18.52
CA SER A 759 43.79 -0.79 19.83
C SER A 759 44.78 -1.86 20.34
N ALA A 760 44.50 -3.14 20.12
CA ALA A 760 45.43 -4.22 20.48
C ALA A 760 46.70 -4.20 19.61
N LEU A 761 46.56 -3.96 18.29
CA LEU A 761 47.71 -3.81 17.39
C LEU A 761 48.56 -2.59 17.77
N TRP A 762 47.94 -1.47 18.18
CA TRP A 762 48.67 -0.30 18.64
C TRP A 762 49.51 -0.58 19.89
N LEU A 763 48.94 -1.30 20.87
CA LEU A 763 49.68 -1.76 22.04
C LEU A 763 50.87 -2.63 21.65
N CYS A 764 50.68 -3.61 20.75
CA CYS A 764 51.77 -4.45 20.25
C CYS A 764 52.86 -3.64 19.54
N CYS A 765 52.45 -2.64 18.74
CA CYS A 765 53.34 -1.76 17.98
C CYS A 765 54.28 -0.95 18.89
N ASN A 766 53.76 -0.52 20.05
CA ASN A 766 54.53 0.21 21.06
C ASN A 766 55.56 -0.70 21.78
N HIS A 767 55.18 -1.92 22.13
CA HIS A 767 56.00 -2.84 22.93
C HIS A 767 57.01 -3.65 22.09
N ASN A 768 56.72 -3.90 20.81
CA ASN A 768 57.55 -4.73 19.95
C ASN A 768 58.21 -3.95 18.79
N PRO A 769 59.44 -3.45 18.97
CA PRO A 769 60.14 -2.70 17.93
C PRO A 769 60.39 -3.51 16.66
N LYS A 770 60.51 -4.85 16.76
CA LYS A 770 60.71 -5.75 15.62
C LYS A 770 59.50 -5.79 14.67
N LEU A 771 58.28 -5.77 15.21
CA LEU A 771 57.04 -5.86 14.44
C LEU A 771 56.47 -4.49 14.06
N ARG A 772 57.01 -3.42 14.64
CA ARG A 772 56.47 -2.05 14.55
C ARG A 772 56.17 -1.60 13.12
N GLN A 773 57.06 -1.87 12.16
CA GLN A 773 56.86 -1.45 10.78
C GLN A 773 55.73 -2.24 10.09
N LEU A 774 55.69 -3.56 10.29
CA LEU A 774 54.63 -4.42 9.74
C LEU A 774 53.26 -4.05 10.32
N LEU A 775 53.20 -3.87 11.64
CA LEU A 775 51.98 -3.46 12.35
C LEU A 775 51.51 -2.08 11.89
N SER A 776 52.43 -1.13 11.70
CA SER A 776 52.10 0.21 11.21
C SER A 776 51.46 0.17 9.82
N ASN A 777 51.99 -0.65 8.91
CA ASN A 777 51.45 -0.76 7.55
C ASN A 777 50.02 -1.30 7.55
N ILE A 778 49.69 -2.26 8.42
CA ILE A 778 48.35 -2.84 8.50
C ILE A 778 47.37 -1.88 9.16
N MET A 779 47.80 -1.18 10.21
CA MET A 779 47.00 -0.15 10.84
C MET A 779 46.69 1.00 9.87
N ASP A 780 47.64 1.39 9.02
CA ASP A 780 47.43 2.35 7.93
C ASP A 780 46.34 1.87 6.96
N GLN A 781 46.42 0.61 6.51
CA GLN A 781 45.41 -0.01 5.64
C GLN A 781 44.04 -0.13 6.32
N GLN A 782 44.00 -0.44 7.62
CA GLN A 782 42.77 -0.51 8.39
C GLN A 782 42.06 0.85 8.46
N ILE A 783 42.80 1.94 8.69
CA ILE A 783 42.26 3.30 8.66
C ILE A 783 41.76 3.64 7.25
N ASN A 784 42.52 3.33 6.22
CA ASN A 784 42.11 3.57 4.83
C ASN A 784 40.77 2.87 4.52
N ILE A 785 40.61 1.59 4.89
CA ILE A 785 39.34 0.85 4.72
C ILE A 785 38.20 1.49 5.52
N ALA A 786 38.46 1.90 6.77
CA ALA A 786 37.44 2.51 7.63
C ALA A 786 36.88 3.82 7.04
N LEU A 787 37.68 4.55 6.25
CA LEU A 787 37.30 5.82 5.61
C LEU A 787 36.62 5.67 4.25
N LYS A 788 36.68 4.49 3.62
CA LYS A 788 35.99 4.25 2.34
C LYS A 788 34.47 4.44 2.51
N PRO A 789 33.76 5.06 1.54
CA PRO A 789 32.31 5.23 1.57
C PRO A 789 31.61 3.90 1.21
N MET A 790 31.64 2.94 2.13
CA MET A 790 31.15 1.57 1.95
C MET A 790 30.35 1.12 3.19
N ASP A 791 29.52 0.08 3.04
CA ASP A 791 28.80 -0.56 4.15
C ASP A 791 29.73 -1.05 5.28
N GLU A 792 29.28 -0.90 6.53
CA GLU A 792 30.08 -1.21 7.72
C GLU A 792 30.43 -2.70 7.84
N ASN A 793 29.55 -3.61 7.41
CA ASN A 793 29.87 -5.05 7.44
C ASN A 793 30.94 -5.39 6.41
N LEU A 794 30.95 -4.72 5.26
CA LEU A 794 31.99 -4.88 4.25
C LEU A 794 33.34 -4.34 4.75
N LYS A 795 33.35 -3.21 5.47
CA LYS A 795 34.57 -2.70 6.10
C LYS A 795 35.12 -3.71 7.11
N ARG A 796 34.25 -4.23 7.99
CA ARG A 796 34.60 -5.27 8.98
C ARG A 796 35.19 -6.51 8.31
N LEU A 797 34.58 -6.98 7.22
CA LEU A 797 35.05 -8.13 6.45
C LEU A 797 36.44 -7.89 5.86
N GLN A 798 36.66 -6.77 5.17
CA GLN A 798 37.95 -6.46 4.55
C GLN A 798 39.07 -6.33 5.60
N ILE A 799 38.78 -5.70 6.73
CA ILE A 799 39.73 -5.57 7.85
C ILE A 799 40.09 -6.96 8.41
N ASN A 800 39.10 -7.85 8.59
CA ASN A 800 39.35 -9.20 9.07
C ASN A 800 40.17 -10.03 8.06
N ILE A 801 39.86 -9.97 6.76
CA ILE A 801 40.65 -10.64 5.71
C ILE A 801 42.08 -10.15 5.72
N LEU A 802 42.27 -8.83 5.79
CA LEU A 802 43.60 -8.21 5.85
C LEU A 802 44.41 -8.71 7.04
N PHE A 803 43.80 -8.69 8.23
CA PHE A 803 44.44 -9.10 9.46
C PHE A 803 44.77 -10.60 9.49
N LEU A 804 43.83 -11.45 9.10
CA LEU A 804 44.05 -12.90 9.07
C LEU A 804 45.15 -13.28 8.06
N LYS A 805 45.20 -12.64 6.88
CA LYS A 805 46.32 -12.81 5.93
C LYS A 805 47.65 -12.36 6.52
N PHE A 806 47.66 -11.25 7.27
CA PHE A 806 48.87 -10.82 7.97
C PHE A 806 49.35 -11.86 8.98
N LEU A 807 48.45 -12.43 9.80
CA LEU A 807 48.82 -13.47 10.76
C LEU A 807 49.48 -14.68 10.10
N GLU A 808 49.13 -15.01 8.85
CA GLU A 808 49.78 -16.09 8.09
C GLU A 808 51.22 -15.75 7.63
N THR A 809 51.61 -14.48 7.64
CA THR A 809 52.98 -14.05 7.28
C THR A 809 53.94 -14.04 8.47
N LEU A 810 53.41 -14.19 9.69
CA LEU A 810 54.18 -14.18 10.93
C LEU A 810 54.65 -15.59 11.34
N GLY A 811 55.73 -15.64 12.11
CA GLY A 811 56.11 -16.85 12.84
C GLY A 811 55.10 -17.17 13.95
N GLU A 812 55.03 -18.44 14.38
CA GLU A 812 54.07 -18.88 15.39
C GLU A 812 54.21 -18.15 16.73
N LYS A 813 55.45 -17.73 17.09
CA LYS A 813 55.69 -17.00 18.33
C LYS A 813 55.12 -15.58 18.28
N GLU A 814 55.38 -14.84 17.20
CA GLU A 814 54.85 -13.49 16.99
C GLU A 814 53.32 -13.50 16.85
N LYS A 815 52.78 -14.53 16.19
CA LYS A 815 51.34 -14.75 16.05
C LYS A 815 50.66 -14.99 17.40
N GLN A 816 51.20 -15.87 18.24
CA GLN A 816 50.66 -16.11 19.58
C GLN A 816 50.68 -14.84 20.43
N GLU A 817 51.76 -14.07 20.38
CA GLU A 817 51.87 -12.82 21.13
C GLU A 817 50.77 -11.80 20.77
N ILE A 818 50.49 -11.62 19.47
CA ILE A 818 49.42 -10.73 19.01
C ILE A 818 48.04 -11.25 19.43
N LEU A 819 47.79 -12.56 19.28
CA LEU A 819 46.52 -13.17 19.67
C LEU A 819 46.26 -13.08 21.18
N GLU A 820 47.28 -13.26 22.03
CA GLU A 820 47.14 -13.09 23.49
C GLU A 820 46.77 -11.66 23.87
N GLN A 821 47.31 -10.65 23.18
CA GLN A 821 46.96 -9.25 23.42
C GLN A 821 45.54 -8.94 22.98
N LEU A 822 45.10 -9.53 21.86
CA LEU A 822 43.72 -9.44 21.39
C LEU A 822 42.75 -10.09 22.39
N GLU A 823 43.06 -11.27 22.91
CA GLU A 823 42.23 -11.92 23.93
C GLU A 823 42.12 -11.10 25.22
N LYS A 824 43.20 -10.45 25.64
CA LYS A 824 43.19 -9.55 26.80
C LYS A 824 42.30 -8.33 26.56
N LYS A 825 42.38 -7.73 25.37
CA LYS A 825 41.55 -6.56 25.01
C LYS A 825 40.09 -6.92 24.72
N ALA A 826 39.80 -8.09 24.17
CA ALA A 826 38.44 -8.57 23.92
C ALA A 826 37.60 -8.77 25.21
N LYS A 827 38.26 -8.91 26.37
CA LYS A 827 37.59 -9.00 27.68
C LYS A 827 37.22 -7.64 28.27
N MET A 828 37.67 -6.53 27.68
CA MET A 828 37.36 -5.18 28.13
C MET A 828 36.18 -4.61 27.33
N PRO A 829 35.27 -3.82 27.96
CA PRO A 829 34.20 -3.16 27.23
C PRO A 829 34.77 -2.24 26.15
N LEU A 830 34.16 -2.28 24.96
CA LEU A 830 34.52 -1.44 23.81
C LEU A 830 34.25 0.03 24.13
N ASP A 831 35.30 0.80 24.36
CA ASP A 831 35.23 2.26 24.40
C ASP A 831 35.64 2.85 23.05
N ARG A 832 34.65 3.39 22.32
CA ARG A 832 34.89 4.05 21.02
C ARG A 832 35.79 5.28 21.15
N GLN A 833 35.78 5.98 22.28
CA GLN A 833 36.68 7.11 22.50
C GLN A 833 38.12 6.63 22.70
N GLU A 834 38.33 5.49 23.37
CA GLU A 834 39.65 4.86 23.46
C GLU A 834 40.17 4.46 22.07
N TYR A 835 39.30 3.95 21.19
CA TYR A 835 39.64 3.67 19.80
C TYR A 835 40.08 4.94 19.05
N TYR A 836 39.28 6.01 19.08
CA TYR A 836 39.64 7.26 18.40
C TYR A 836 40.93 7.88 18.94
N LYS A 837 41.14 7.81 20.25
CA LYS A 837 42.40 8.23 20.87
C LYS A 837 43.58 7.39 20.37
N SER A 838 43.42 6.06 20.30
CA SER A 838 44.43 5.16 19.75
C SER A 838 44.76 5.49 18.28
N CYS A 839 43.73 5.79 17.46
CA CYS A 839 43.93 6.22 16.07
C CYS A 839 44.70 7.54 15.98
N ALA A 840 44.38 8.51 16.83
CA ALA A 840 45.05 9.79 16.83
C ALA A 840 46.52 9.70 17.25
N GLU A 841 46.79 8.92 18.30
CA GLU A 841 48.15 8.64 18.76
C GLU A 841 48.97 7.94 17.67
N PHE A 842 48.36 6.94 17.01
CA PHE A 842 48.97 6.24 15.89
C PHE A 842 49.27 7.17 14.70
N LEU A 843 48.29 7.96 14.25
CA LEU A 843 48.46 8.90 13.14
C LEU A 843 49.53 9.94 13.46
N THR A 844 49.53 10.48 14.69
CA THR A 844 50.56 11.41 15.17
C THR A 844 51.95 10.74 15.13
N TYR A 845 52.05 9.49 15.59
CA TYR A 845 53.28 8.72 15.51
C TYR A 845 53.75 8.53 14.06
N ARG A 846 52.85 8.19 13.13
CA ARG A 846 53.17 7.99 11.71
C ARG A 846 53.63 9.29 11.05
N ILE A 847 52.94 10.41 11.28
CA ILE A 847 53.34 11.74 10.81
C ILE A 847 54.76 12.08 11.28
N ILE A 848 55.06 11.88 12.57
CA ILE A 848 56.41 12.10 13.12
C ILE A 848 57.45 11.19 12.46
N SER A 849 57.09 9.94 12.14
CA SER A 849 58.00 8.98 11.50
C SER A 849 58.35 9.37 10.07
N GLU A 850 57.38 9.83 9.28
CA GLU A 850 57.58 10.27 7.89
C GLU A 850 58.40 11.57 7.82
N GLU A 851 58.15 12.51 8.73
CA GLU A 851 58.88 13.78 8.84
C GLU A 851 60.39 13.57 9.13
N LYS A 852 60.70 12.57 9.98
CA LYS A 852 62.09 12.18 10.27
C LYS A 852 62.76 11.45 9.10
N GLY A 853 62.04 10.55 8.44
CA GLY A 853 62.57 9.78 7.30
C GLY A 853 62.96 10.66 6.12
N TRP A 854 62.20 11.73 5.88
CA TRP A 854 62.54 12.76 4.89
C TRP A 854 63.77 13.56 5.30
N SER A 855 63.85 13.99 6.57
CA SER A 855 64.97 14.75 7.12
C SER A 855 66.31 14.01 7.03
N SER A 856 66.33 12.68 7.23
CA SER A 856 67.54 11.85 7.09
C SER A 856 67.97 11.64 5.64
N LYS A 857 67.02 11.55 4.69
CA LYS A 857 67.32 11.43 3.25
C LYS A 857 67.81 12.74 2.63
N GLN A 858 67.32 13.88 3.12
CA GLN A 858 67.85 15.19 2.72
C GLN A 858 69.28 15.43 3.26
N SER A 859 69.65 14.90 4.43
CA SER A 859 71.04 15.00 4.91
C SER A 859 72.05 14.17 4.12
N SER A 860 71.63 13.09 3.44
CA SER A 860 72.50 12.34 2.51
C SER A 860 72.61 12.99 1.12
N ILE A 861 71.77 13.97 0.79
CA ILE A 861 71.76 14.70 -0.50
C ILE A 861 72.17 16.16 -0.23
N ARG A 862 73.29 16.38 0.46
CA ARG A 862 73.88 17.72 0.66
C ARG A 862 75.26 17.79 0.00
N PHE A 863 75.28 18.15 -1.28
CA PHE A 863 76.50 18.64 -1.93
C PHE A 863 76.42 20.13 -2.29
N PHE A 864 75.23 20.72 -2.42
CA PHE A 864 75.06 22.17 -2.59
C PHE A 864 73.74 22.66 -1.97
N SER A 865 73.78 23.27 -0.79
CA SER A 865 72.88 24.37 -0.39
C SER A 865 73.14 24.79 1.06
N ASN A 866 73.61 26.02 1.21
CA ASN A 866 73.43 26.81 2.43
C ASN A 866 71.97 27.29 2.44
N ALA A 867 71.07 26.49 3.02
CA ALA A 867 69.75 26.95 3.42
C ALA A 867 69.72 27.09 4.95
N SER A 868 69.12 28.18 5.43
CA SER A 868 68.98 28.48 6.85
C SER A 868 68.32 27.31 7.60
N PRO A 869 68.55 27.18 8.92
CA PRO A 869 67.82 26.23 9.75
C PRO A 869 66.36 26.69 9.85
N SER A 870 65.53 26.34 8.86
CA SER A 870 64.09 26.48 8.97
C SER A 870 63.61 25.64 10.17
N ASN A 871 62.65 26.21 10.92
CA ASN A 871 62.12 25.74 12.19
C ASN A 871 61.80 24.23 12.21
N ARG A 872 62.79 23.41 12.56
CA ARG A 872 62.57 21.97 12.77
C ARG A 872 61.87 21.80 14.11
N LEU A 873 60.56 21.57 14.05
CA LEU A 873 59.80 21.25 15.25
C LEU A 873 60.33 19.94 15.84
N SER A 874 60.70 19.95 17.11
CA SER A 874 61.13 18.75 17.82
C SER A 874 59.98 17.73 17.90
N ARG A 875 60.30 16.45 18.09
CA ARG A 875 59.29 15.38 18.29
C ARG A 875 58.25 15.77 19.35
N GLN A 876 58.69 16.45 20.41
CA GLN A 876 57.84 16.92 21.50
C GLN A 876 56.93 18.07 21.06
N GLN A 877 57.36 18.93 20.14
CA GLN A 877 56.55 20.04 19.63
C GLN A 877 55.44 19.56 18.69
N ILE A 878 55.72 18.63 17.77
CA ILE A 878 54.69 18.04 16.88
C ILE A 878 53.66 17.27 17.72
N GLN A 879 54.14 16.45 18.67
CA GLN A 879 53.26 15.70 19.56
C GLN A 879 52.39 16.62 20.45
N LYS A 880 52.92 17.77 20.89
CA LYS A 880 52.15 18.75 21.68
C LYS A 880 51.09 19.47 20.85
N LYS A 881 51.39 19.83 19.60
CA LYS A 881 50.46 20.50 18.67
C LYS A 881 49.32 19.57 18.21
N LEU A 882 49.63 18.29 18.00
CA LEU A 882 48.64 17.27 17.60
C LEU A 882 47.97 16.56 18.79
N ALA A 883 48.32 16.92 20.04
CA ALA A 883 47.76 16.28 21.23
C ALA A 883 46.26 16.54 21.35
N ILE A 884 45.47 15.48 21.46
CA ILE A 884 44.03 15.60 21.74
C ILE A 884 43.85 16.01 23.19
N GLU A 885 43.01 17.03 23.41
CA GLU A 885 42.64 17.46 24.76
C GLU A 885 41.79 16.39 25.45
N PRO A 886 41.99 16.14 26.75
CA PRO A 886 41.38 15.01 27.45
C PRO A 886 39.84 14.99 27.46
N ASN A 887 39.18 16.12 27.15
CA ASN A 887 37.72 16.25 27.15
C ASN A 887 37.08 16.22 25.74
N VAL A 888 37.88 16.09 24.67
CA VAL A 888 37.35 16.09 23.31
C VAL A 888 36.80 14.70 22.98
N GLN A 889 35.51 14.63 22.67
CA GLN A 889 34.84 13.43 22.18
C GLN A 889 34.64 13.51 20.68
N PHE A 890 34.85 12.39 19.99
CA PHE A 890 34.62 12.29 18.55
C PHE A 890 33.36 11.49 18.27
N GLU A 891 32.54 11.98 17.34
CA GLU A 891 31.35 11.27 16.87
C GLU A 891 31.70 10.21 15.81
N SER A 892 32.83 10.40 15.10
CA SER A 892 33.31 9.48 14.07
C SER A 892 34.80 9.62 13.77
N LEU A 893 35.38 8.61 13.10
CA LEU A 893 36.76 8.68 12.61
C LEU A 893 36.97 9.85 11.62
N ASN A 894 35.95 10.17 10.80
CA ASN A 894 36.00 11.34 9.92
C ASN A 894 36.10 12.66 10.68
N SER A 895 35.41 12.79 11.82
CA SER A 895 35.51 13.99 12.66
C SER A 895 36.91 14.13 13.27
N LEU A 896 37.52 13.02 13.70
CA LEU A 896 38.90 13.00 14.17
C LEU A 896 39.88 13.43 13.07
N ILE A 897 39.73 12.89 11.86
CA ILE A 897 40.60 13.20 10.72
C ILE A 897 40.47 14.66 10.31
N SER A 898 39.26 15.19 10.23
CA SER A 898 39.06 16.61 9.90
C SER A 898 39.70 17.52 10.96
N MET A 899 39.59 17.17 12.25
CA MET A 899 40.25 17.92 13.31
C MET A 899 41.78 17.87 13.18
N LEU A 900 42.35 16.68 12.98
CA LEU A 900 43.79 16.51 12.78
C LEU A 900 44.28 17.24 11.52
N GLN A 901 43.49 17.22 10.45
CA GLN A 901 43.77 17.96 9.22
C GLN A 901 43.83 19.47 9.47
N ILE A 902 42.84 20.03 10.15
CA ILE A 902 42.83 21.47 10.50
C ILE A 902 44.07 21.83 11.32
N ARG A 903 44.48 20.99 12.29
CA ARG A 903 45.69 21.24 13.09
C ARG A 903 46.97 21.09 12.28
N LEU A 904 47.03 20.14 11.35
CA LEU A 904 48.14 19.99 10.41
C LEU A 904 48.26 21.22 9.50
N GLU A 905 47.15 21.74 8.99
CA GLU A 905 47.14 22.92 8.10
C GLU A 905 47.40 24.24 8.84
N SER A 906 46.91 24.38 10.08
CA SER A 906 47.02 25.64 10.84
C SER A 906 48.27 25.75 11.72
N GLU A 907 48.81 24.63 12.21
CA GLU A 907 49.89 24.65 13.21
C GLU A 907 51.22 24.09 12.72
N LEU A 908 51.28 23.43 11.55
CA LEU A 908 52.46 22.74 11.04
C LEU A 908 52.74 23.11 9.57
N GLU A 909 53.97 23.58 9.28
CA GLU A 909 54.48 23.56 7.90
C GLU A 909 54.78 22.10 7.54
N CYS A 910 53.79 21.42 6.94
CA CYS A 910 53.90 19.99 6.64
C CYS A 910 54.85 19.74 5.46
N SER A 911 55.78 18.78 5.62
CA SER A 911 56.61 18.34 4.50
C SER A 911 55.78 17.64 3.43
N PHE A 912 56.31 17.58 2.20
CA PHE A 912 55.70 16.78 1.12
C PHE A 912 55.56 15.29 1.48
N ALA A 913 56.42 14.76 2.36
CA ALA A 913 56.30 13.40 2.88
C ALA A 913 54.98 13.20 3.64
N VAL A 914 54.70 14.14 4.54
CA VAL A 914 53.52 14.13 5.41
C VAL A 914 52.26 14.35 4.59
N ASP A 915 52.26 15.28 3.63
CA ASP A 915 51.13 15.47 2.72
C ASP A 915 50.86 14.21 1.89
N LYS A 916 51.90 13.62 1.27
CA LYS A 916 51.75 12.38 0.49
C LYS A 916 51.23 11.22 1.34
N TYR A 917 51.71 11.07 2.57
CA TYR A 917 51.20 10.06 3.50
C TYR A 917 49.74 10.35 3.87
N TRP A 918 49.42 11.58 4.27
CA TRP A 918 48.07 11.98 4.64
C TRP A 918 47.07 11.78 3.50
N GLN A 919 47.46 12.15 2.28
CA GLN A 919 46.68 11.92 1.07
C GLN A 919 46.50 10.42 0.78
N SER A 920 47.52 9.60 1.01
CA SER A 920 47.41 8.14 0.83
C SER A 920 46.43 7.46 1.79
N ILE A 921 46.27 8.02 3.00
CA ILE A 921 45.37 7.48 4.02
C ILE A 921 43.94 8.04 3.88
N THR A 922 43.83 9.35 3.64
CA THR A 922 42.56 10.08 3.74
C THR A 922 41.95 10.45 2.39
N GLY A 923 42.74 10.39 1.30
CA GLY A 923 42.38 10.93 -0.01
C GLY A 923 42.41 12.47 -0.09
N ARG A 924 42.80 13.17 0.98
CA ARG A 924 42.80 14.63 1.08
C ARG A 924 44.24 15.14 1.09
N SER A 925 44.52 16.14 0.26
CA SER A 925 45.79 16.87 0.32
C SER A 925 45.70 17.95 1.40
N LEU A 926 46.78 18.12 2.16
CA LEU A 926 47.02 19.28 2.99
C LEU A 926 47.40 20.42 2.05
N ASN A 927 46.72 21.57 2.08
CA ASN A 927 47.03 22.70 1.20
C ASN A 927 48.48 23.19 1.41
N VAL A 928 49.44 22.62 0.68
CA VAL A 928 50.82 23.09 0.69
C VAL A 928 50.90 24.35 -0.18
N PRO A 929 51.36 25.50 0.34
CA PRO A 929 51.72 26.62 -0.53
C PRO A 929 52.89 26.18 -1.41
N ILE A 930 52.67 26.10 -2.73
CA ILE A 930 53.71 25.76 -3.70
C ILE A 930 54.66 26.95 -3.82
N SER A 931 55.68 27.02 -2.96
CA SER A 931 56.87 27.84 -3.22
C SER A 931 57.84 27.07 -4.12
N ALA A 932 57.42 26.79 -5.35
CA ALA A 932 58.26 26.21 -6.41
C ALA A 932 57.74 26.57 -7.81
N VAL A 933 57.40 27.84 -8.05
CA VAL A 933 57.31 28.41 -9.40
C VAL A 933 57.88 29.83 -9.35
N ASN A 934 59.19 29.94 -9.58
CA ASN A 934 59.80 31.19 -10.03
C ASN A 934 60.45 30.91 -11.38
N ASN A 935 59.73 31.27 -12.46
CA ASN A 935 60.23 32.09 -13.57
C ASN A 935 59.11 32.22 -14.63
N GLY A 936 58.47 33.39 -14.70
CA GLY A 936 57.60 33.74 -15.82
C GLY A 936 56.41 34.65 -15.50
N ILE A 937 56.70 35.94 -15.22
CA ILE A 937 55.76 37.09 -15.32
C ILE A 937 55.13 37.08 -16.75
N PRO A 938 53.82 37.40 -16.98
CA PRO A 938 53.27 38.73 -16.71
C PRO A 938 51.80 38.89 -16.26
N LYS A 939 51.65 39.86 -15.34
CA LYS A 939 50.65 40.94 -15.23
C LYS A 939 49.15 40.58 -15.31
N LEU A 940 48.50 40.78 -14.16
CA LEU A 940 47.11 41.24 -14.05
C LEU A 940 46.94 42.62 -14.70
N LYS A 941 45.90 42.75 -15.54
CA LYS A 941 45.11 43.98 -15.70
C LYS A 941 43.73 43.72 -15.11
N SER A 942 43.40 44.56 -14.13
CA SER A 942 42.07 44.93 -13.59
C SER A 942 40.83 44.23 -14.17
N TYR A 943 40.03 43.61 -13.30
CA TYR A 943 38.77 44.17 -12.78
C TYR A 943 38.44 43.54 -11.43
#